data_AF-A0AAU4LIN5-F1
#
_entry.id   AF-A0AAU4LIN5-F1
#
_cell.length_a   1.000
_cell.length_b   1.000
_cell.length_c   1.000
_cell.angle_alpha   90.00
_cell.angle_beta   90.00
_cell.angle_gamma   90.00
#
_symmetry.space_group_name_H-M   'P 1'
#
loop_
_entity.id
_entity.type
_entity.pdbx_description
1 polymer ?
#
loop_
_entity_poly.entity_id
_entity_poly.type
_entity_poly.pdbx_seq_one_letter_code
_entity_poly.pdbx_strand_id
1 'polypeptide(L)'
;MRRIRTLSAVRHVAAGAVLALLAGVGTASAAGFTPSPTPSAPPASRPAAGPEDATAAGSRPVSGKNPSAGPQFKKSGSTWRVITPETILSNTVTDADGDKSTLTFEVWTTDANGKPKTQVKLTDANPYGVLVSGYVASGKPASVPVPYGKLKPGVTYTFHTNAFDGSLYETTWSPWANFRIEPYVKFPAPQASSTIDPVAQKIIEFTRTDPGPALPTLRKDGTTLKAPTQKRTCGKPDAQGHKLCVELNPPSKKARNALRASAPLGPGVDLVDWCYDKPSGKDYMSRTEACMKTIGSGTLIFTDTDPNKPALGTATFNIEQRIKTYPKKGDSGSNFAEFDQQIMLVPTHIDPVLKGVRMKWNVGSTCKSCVTSNIRWADDQNNPAGGDAYWPIEMDGRYGGRWGTIQTTWSGTGKEIIDLGWSITATVDAGGNPATANFGTSGDVRVRELAPRCDDILKGVAPGCVLPFFKPTYTVDTNLYPAAGAYYWLMQEKMPDHAGSVKWDSLLHYLGPDTTATRPDGKPWTSDDSRDKVCPSSWAAHRADASVGTMDCDEYAMASTHESGGFPGGVNQVSSGDQCAQLFTDKLGDGSANFGLLADTRTATNGPAWKERCGRAGIESTQNRKAFNKLNPAIWRLLDNDGFFVSNPGFEHCAYADTTCAWRKVG
;
A
#
# COMPACT_ATOMS: atom_id res chain seq x y z
N MET A 1 -60.06 -4.29 -16.42
CA MET A 1 -61.24 -3.64 -15.78
C MET A 1 -60.81 -3.15 -14.40
N ARG A 2 -61.29 -2.07 -13.79
CA ARG A 2 -62.17 -0.94 -14.23
C ARG A 2 -61.34 0.35 -14.06
N ARG A 3 -61.17 1.20 -15.07
CA ARG A 3 -62.00 2.40 -15.38
C ARG A 3 -62.43 3.28 -14.17
N ILE A 4 -61.84 4.49 -14.16
CA ILE A 4 -62.38 5.83 -13.81
C ILE A 4 -62.61 6.18 -12.31
N ARG A 5 -61.88 7.19 -11.80
CA ARG A 5 -62.41 8.57 -11.60
C ARG A 5 -61.30 9.60 -11.32
N THR A 6 -61.36 10.70 -12.08
CA THR A 6 -60.70 11.99 -11.83
C THR A 6 -61.43 12.78 -10.74
N LEU A 7 -60.71 13.67 -10.03
CA LEU A 7 -61.28 14.86 -9.41
C LEU A 7 -60.19 15.89 -9.12
N SER A 8 -60.25 17.04 -9.79
CA SER A 8 -59.44 18.22 -9.48
C SER A 8 -60.04 18.96 -8.28
N ALA A 9 -59.20 19.52 -7.42
CA ALA A 9 -59.63 20.47 -6.39
C ALA A 9 -58.65 21.66 -6.32
N VAL A 10 -58.97 22.71 -7.06
CA VAL A 10 -58.36 24.04 -6.89
C VAL A 10 -58.81 24.61 -5.55
N ARG A 11 -57.90 25.16 -4.75
CA ARG A 11 -58.24 26.06 -3.65
C ARG A 11 -57.47 27.36 -3.78
N HIS A 12 -58.23 28.44 -3.92
CA HIS A 12 -57.73 29.80 -3.89
C HIS A 12 -57.22 30.15 -2.48
N VAL A 13 -56.11 30.89 -2.42
CA VAL A 13 -55.78 31.74 -1.26
C VAL A 13 -55.82 33.17 -1.77
N ALA A 14 -56.48 34.04 -1.02
CA ALA A 14 -56.86 35.37 -1.48
C ALA A 14 -55.67 36.33 -1.59
N ALA A 15 -55.70 37.19 -2.61
CA ALA A 15 -54.79 38.32 -2.73
C ALA A 15 -55.24 39.46 -1.79
N GLY A 16 -54.50 39.68 -0.71
CA GLY A 16 -54.58 40.89 0.09
C GLY A 16 -53.62 41.95 -0.46
N ALA A 17 -54.14 42.97 -1.14
CA ALA A 17 -53.32 44.05 -1.66
C ALA A 17 -52.93 45.05 -0.55
N VAL A 18 -51.64 45.24 -0.34
CA VAL A 18 -51.11 46.40 0.40
C VAL A 18 -50.37 47.28 -0.60
N LEU A 19 -50.88 48.49 -0.82
CA LEU A 19 -50.17 49.53 -1.56
C LEU A 19 -48.92 49.94 -0.77
N ALA A 20 -47.75 49.81 -1.39
CA ALA A 20 -46.54 50.54 -1.00
C ALA A 20 -46.05 51.30 -2.24
N LEU A 21 -45.77 52.60 -2.08
CA LEU A 21 -45.42 53.47 -3.20
C LEU A 21 -44.07 53.05 -3.82
N LEU A 22 -44.08 52.78 -5.12
CA LEU A 22 -42.88 52.68 -5.93
C LEU A 22 -42.34 54.08 -6.24
N ALA A 23 -41.50 54.61 -5.35
CA ALA A 23 -40.51 55.62 -5.74
C ALA A 23 -39.40 54.90 -6.52
N GLY A 24 -38.97 55.47 -7.65
CA GLY A 24 -38.15 54.77 -8.64
C GLY A 24 -36.79 54.30 -8.11
N VAL A 25 -36.53 53.00 -8.22
CA VAL A 25 -35.17 52.45 -8.11
C VAL A 25 -34.71 52.12 -9.52
N GLY A 26 -33.70 52.85 -10.01
CA GLY A 26 -33.13 52.61 -11.33
C GLY A 26 -32.61 51.18 -11.42
N THR A 27 -32.90 50.50 -12.54
CA THR A 27 -32.27 49.21 -12.84
C THR A 27 -30.77 49.41 -13.00
N ALA A 28 -30.02 49.11 -11.94
CA ALA A 28 -28.58 49.09 -11.96
C ALA A 28 -28.11 48.00 -12.93
N SER A 29 -27.84 48.41 -14.17
CA SER A 29 -27.12 47.62 -15.16
C SER A 29 -25.84 47.11 -14.51
N ALA A 30 -25.59 45.80 -14.56
CA ALA A 30 -24.39 45.19 -14.00
C ALA A 30 -23.15 45.83 -14.67
N ALA A 31 -22.48 46.73 -13.95
CA ALA A 31 -21.25 47.34 -14.41
C ALA A 31 -20.22 46.23 -14.61
N GLY A 32 -19.72 46.09 -15.84
CA GLY A 32 -18.73 45.08 -16.17
C GLY A 32 -17.48 45.28 -15.31
N PHE A 33 -17.07 44.23 -14.60
CA PHE A 33 -15.81 44.25 -13.85
C PHE A 33 -14.68 44.57 -14.81
N THR A 34 -14.04 45.72 -14.58
CA THR A 34 -12.85 46.13 -15.29
C THR A 34 -11.68 45.93 -14.33
N PRO A 35 -10.71 45.04 -14.64
CA PRO A 35 -9.49 44.91 -13.85
C PRO A 35 -8.82 46.29 -13.70
N SER A 36 -8.24 46.58 -12.53
CA SER A 36 -7.41 47.77 -12.41
C SER A 36 -6.27 47.70 -13.43
N PRO A 37 -6.00 48.76 -14.21
CA PRO A 37 -4.78 48.84 -15.01
C PRO A 37 -3.54 49.15 -14.16
N THR A 38 -3.73 49.58 -12.91
CA THR A 38 -2.69 50.12 -12.03
C THR A 38 -2.77 49.48 -10.64
N PRO A 39 -1.90 48.49 -10.31
CA PRO A 39 -1.85 47.84 -8.98
C PRO A 39 -1.54 48.79 -7.81
N SER A 40 -1.14 50.03 -8.10
CA SER A 40 -0.78 51.05 -7.12
C SER A 40 -1.72 52.28 -7.15
N ALA A 41 -2.92 52.13 -7.73
CA ALA A 41 -3.93 53.18 -7.68
C ALA A 41 -4.24 53.58 -6.22
N PRO A 42 -4.48 54.88 -5.92
CA PRO A 42 -4.86 55.31 -4.58
C PRO A 42 -6.08 54.53 -4.08
N PRO A 43 -6.08 53.98 -2.85
CA PRO A 43 -7.17 53.11 -2.39
C PRO A 43 -8.56 53.76 -2.45
N ALA A 44 -8.63 55.04 -2.07
CA ALA A 44 -9.82 55.89 -2.18
C ALA A 44 -10.40 56.01 -3.61
N SER A 45 -9.64 55.68 -4.66
CA SER A 45 -10.15 55.65 -6.05
C SER A 45 -11.00 54.40 -6.37
N ARG A 46 -11.00 53.39 -5.49
CA ARG A 46 -11.80 52.16 -5.60
C ARG A 46 -12.47 51.82 -4.27
N PRO A 47 -13.35 52.70 -3.74
CA PRO A 47 -13.88 52.61 -2.38
C PRO A 47 -14.87 51.45 -2.23
N ALA A 48 -14.35 50.25 -1.92
CA ALA A 48 -15.12 49.02 -1.86
C ALA A 48 -15.84 48.80 -0.52
N ALA A 49 -15.37 49.45 0.56
CA ALA A 49 -15.88 49.26 1.92
C ALA A 49 -16.97 50.28 2.32
N GLY A 50 -17.07 51.39 1.60
CA GLY A 50 -17.98 52.51 1.86
C GLY A 50 -17.48 53.80 1.19
N PRO A 51 -18.30 54.86 1.06
CA PRO A 51 -17.82 56.17 0.62
C PRO A 51 -16.82 56.75 1.62
N GLU A 52 -15.83 57.53 1.15
CA GLU A 52 -14.93 58.28 2.03
C GLU A 52 -15.55 59.65 2.37
N ASP A 53 -15.53 60.02 3.65
CA ASP A 53 -15.67 61.40 4.09
C ASP A 53 -14.27 62.00 4.31
N ALA A 54 -13.72 62.62 3.27
CA ALA A 54 -12.41 63.27 3.33
C ALA A 54 -12.36 64.49 4.28
N THR A 55 -13.49 64.91 4.85
CA THR A 55 -13.59 65.98 5.85
C THR A 55 -13.78 65.45 7.28
N ALA A 56 -13.91 64.14 7.47
CA ALA A 56 -13.98 63.52 8.79
C ALA A 56 -12.70 63.81 9.60
N ALA A 57 -12.88 64.18 10.87
CA ALA A 57 -11.79 64.38 11.82
C ALA A 57 -11.43 63.04 12.47
N GLY A 58 -10.14 62.69 12.45
CA GLY A 58 -9.62 61.49 13.07
C GLY A 58 -8.26 61.08 12.51
N SER A 59 -7.66 60.08 13.14
CA SER A 59 -6.53 59.34 12.60
C SER A 59 -7.03 58.38 11.52
N ARG A 60 -6.28 58.22 10.42
CA ARG A 60 -6.63 57.22 9.41
C ARG A 60 -6.24 55.82 9.90
N PRO A 61 -7.05 54.79 9.67
CA PRO A 61 -6.69 53.41 9.99
C PRO A 61 -5.52 52.97 9.10
N VAL A 62 -4.80 51.93 9.53
CA VAL A 62 -3.58 51.46 8.87
C VAL A 62 -3.58 49.93 8.79
N SER A 63 -3.24 49.40 7.62
CA SER A 63 -3.02 47.97 7.41
C SER A 63 -1.73 47.49 8.05
N GLY A 64 -1.75 46.27 8.58
CA GLY A 64 -0.58 45.59 9.08
C GLY A 64 0.50 45.38 8.01
N LYS A 65 1.75 45.37 8.43
CA LYS A 65 2.91 45.20 7.52
C LYS A 65 3.18 43.74 7.12
N ASN A 66 2.40 42.79 7.62
CA ASN A 66 2.62 41.34 7.45
C ASN A 66 1.37 40.59 6.96
N PRO A 67 0.81 40.93 5.78
CA PRO A 67 -0.31 40.18 5.22
C PRO A 67 0.03 38.69 5.04
N SER A 68 -0.97 37.86 5.34
CA SER A 68 -0.86 36.41 5.46
C SER A 68 -1.93 35.65 4.68
N ALA A 69 -1.53 34.52 4.10
CA ALA A 69 -2.41 33.61 3.40
C ALA A 69 -2.30 32.21 4.03
N GLY A 70 -3.46 31.59 4.23
CA GLY A 70 -3.60 30.23 4.74
C GLY A 70 -4.79 29.53 4.09
N PRO A 71 -5.19 28.33 4.56
CA PRO A 71 -4.76 27.68 5.79
C PRO A 71 -3.32 27.15 5.85
N GLN A 72 -2.94 26.64 7.01
CA GLN A 72 -1.58 26.38 7.52
C GLN A 72 -0.73 27.61 7.83
N PHE A 73 -0.94 28.75 7.17
CA PHE A 73 -0.23 30.02 7.43
C PHE A 73 1.29 29.81 7.56
N LYS A 74 1.88 29.09 6.60
CA LYS A 74 3.29 28.70 6.60
C LYS A 74 4.00 29.28 5.39
N LYS A 75 5.17 29.89 5.59
CA LYS A 75 6.02 30.40 4.51
C LYS A 75 7.06 29.39 4.04
N SER A 76 7.49 29.55 2.80
CA SER A 76 8.69 28.96 2.22
C SER A 76 9.43 30.08 1.51
N GLY A 77 10.57 30.50 2.07
CA GLY A 77 11.15 31.81 1.76
C GLY A 77 10.17 32.93 2.08
N SER A 78 9.95 33.85 1.14
CA SER A 78 9.00 34.97 1.26
C SER A 78 7.54 34.60 0.95
N THR A 79 7.27 33.43 0.37
CA THR A 79 5.96 33.05 -0.19
C THR A 79 5.19 32.16 0.78
N TRP A 80 3.91 32.46 1.03
CA TRP A 80 3.01 31.59 1.78
C TRP A 80 2.64 30.34 0.95
N ARG A 81 2.71 29.15 1.55
CA ARG A 81 2.19 27.91 0.96
C ARG A 81 0.78 27.67 1.48
N VAL A 82 -0.16 27.52 0.57
CA VAL A 82 -1.58 27.30 0.87
C VAL A 82 -2.02 25.97 0.26
N ILE A 83 -2.84 25.21 0.96
CA ILE A 83 -3.18 23.82 0.65
C ILE A 83 -4.57 23.63 -0.01
N THR A 84 -5.28 24.73 -0.30
CA THR A 84 -6.63 24.75 -0.89
C THR A 84 -6.87 26.05 -1.69
N PRO A 85 -7.69 26.04 -2.76
CA PRO A 85 -8.12 27.25 -3.46
C PRO A 85 -9.04 28.16 -2.64
N GLU A 86 -9.78 27.66 -1.64
CA GLU A 86 -10.50 28.50 -0.65
C GLU A 86 -9.53 29.07 0.40
N THR A 87 -8.58 29.86 -0.10
CA THR A 87 -7.57 30.55 0.70
C THR A 87 -8.23 31.54 1.67
N ILE A 88 -7.78 31.54 2.93
CA ILE A 88 -8.08 32.61 3.90
C ILE A 88 -6.97 33.65 3.77
N LEU A 89 -7.33 34.87 3.40
CA LEU A 89 -6.45 36.03 3.42
C LEU A 89 -6.66 36.79 4.73
N SER A 90 -5.58 37.21 5.38
CA SER A 90 -5.64 37.86 6.69
C SER A 90 -4.52 38.88 6.88
N ASN A 91 -4.83 40.02 7.49
CA ASN A 91 -3.85 41.00 7.94
C ASN A 91 -4.39 41.72 9.18
N THR A 92 -3.51 42.27 10.02
CA THR A 92 -3.92 43.12 11.13
C THR A 92 -4.43 44.47 10.61
N VAL A 93 -5.34 45.11 11.31
CA VAL A 93 -5.66 46.53 11.12
C VAL A 93 -5.46 47.27 12.44
N THR A 94 -4.93 48.48 12.37
CA THR A 94 -4.73 49.36 13.54
C THR A 94 -5.31 50.72 13.26
N ASP A 95 -6.18 51.15 14.16
CA ASP A 95 -6.68 52.51 14.26
C ASP A 95 -6.08 53.17 15.50
N ALA A 96 -5.60 54.41 15.37
CA ALA A 96 -5.00 55.15 16.48
C ALA A 96 -6.05 55.81 17.38
N ASP A 97 -7.25 56.06 16.86
CA ASP A 97 -8.38 56.59 17.63
C ASP A 97 -9.12 55.45 18.37
N GLY A 98 -8.77 54.20 18.05
CA GLY A 98 -9.27 52.98 18.70
C GLY A 98 -10.52 52.40 18.06
N ASP A 99 -10.98 53.01 16.96
CA ASP A 99 -12.17 52.59 16.22
C ASP A 99 -12.04 51.17 15.62
N LYS A 100 -13.19 50.66 15.17
CA LYS A 100 -13.23 49.41 14.42
C LYS A 100 -13.02 49.72 12.96
N SER A 101 -12.22 48.90 12.28
CA SER A 101 -11.94 49.07 10.86
C SER A 101 -12.18 47.76 10.09
N THR A 102 -12.45 47.90 8.80
CA THR A 102 -12.44 46.81 7.82
C THR A 102 -11.10 46.79 7.09
N LEU A 103 -10.77 45.66 6.45
CA LEU A 103 -9.75 45.60 5.40
C LEU A 103 -10.37 45.20 4.07
N THR A 104 -10.03 45.95 3.02
CA THR A 104 -10.19 45.53 1.62
C THR A 104 -9.01 44.65 1.23
N PHE A 105 -9.27 43.54 0.52
CA PHE A 105 -8.28 42.58 0.02
C PHE A 105 -8.34 42.51 -1.51
N GLU A 106 -7.25 42.90 -2.16
CA GLU A 106 -7.11 42.83 -3.62
C GLU A 106 -6.03 41.81 -4.00
N VAL A 107 -6.36 40.90 -4.93
CA VAL A 107 -5.49 39.79 -5.33
C VAL A 107 -5.15 39.89 -6.81
N TRP A 108 -3.91 39.54 -7.14
CA TRP A 108 -3.34 39.56 -8.49
C TRP A 108 -2.64 38.24 -8.81
N THR A 109 -2.72 37.81 -10.07
CA THR A 109 -1.76 36.83 -10.60
C THR A 109 -0.36 37.44 -10.69
N THR A 110 0.68 36.63 -10.65
CA THR A 110 2.07 37.11 -10.69
C THR A 110 2.75 36.94 -12.05
N ASP A 111 3.78 37.77 -12.30
CA ASP A 111 4.82 37.50 -13.31
C ASP A 111 5.87 36.49 -12.78
N ALA A 112 6.88 36.17 -13.60
CA ALA A 112 7.96 35.25 -13.20
C ALA A 112 8.82 35.76 -12.01
N ASN A 113 8.75 37.05 -11.69
CA ASN A 113 9.45 37.67 -10.57
C ASN A 113 8.57 37.78 -9.30
N GLY A 114 7.33 37.28 -9.34
CA GLY A 114 6.38 37.39 -8.24
C GLY A 114 5.73 38.77 -8.11
N LYS A 115 5.77 39.62 -9.14
CA LYS A 115 5.13 40.96 -9.18
C LYS A 115 3.69 40.88 -9.69
N PRO A 116 2.77 41.77 -9.26
CA PRO A 116 1.38 41.77 -9.73
C PRO A 116 1.29 41.98 -11.26
N LYS A 117 0.45 41.16 -11.92
CA LYS A 117 0.27 41.16 -13.38
C LYS A 117 -1.17 41.41 -13.81
N THR A 118 -2.13 40.63 -13.31
CA THR A 118 -3.56 40.78 -13.65
C THR A 118 -4.42 40.60 -12.41
N GLN A 119 -5.30 41.58 -12.13
CA GLN A 119 -6.22 41.53 -10.99
C GLN A 119 -7.19 40.36 -11.12
N VAL A 120 -7.38 39.61 -10.04
CA VAL A 120 -8.34 38.53 -9.94
C VAL A 120 -9.69 39.07 -9.46
N LYS A 121 -10.78 38.74 -10.15
CA LYS A 121 -12.15 39.08 -9.72
C LYS A 121 -12.62 38.12 -8.62
N LEU A 122 -12.42 38.48 -7.36
CA LEU A 122 -12.78 37.65 -6.20
C LEU A 122 -14.28 37.62 -5.90
N THR A 123 -15.03 38.65 -6.28
CA THR A 123 -16.48 38.73 -6.03
C THR A 123 -17.21 39.51 -7.11
N ASP A 124 -18.52 39.37 -7.11
CA ASP A 124 -19.48 40.09 -7.95
C ASP A 124 -20.29 41.11 -7.12
N ALA A 125 -20.09 41.16 -5.79
CA ALA A 125 -20.80 42.03 -4.85
C ALA A 125 -20.38 43.51 -4.89
N ASN A 126 -19.28 43.85 -5.56
CA ASN A 126 -18.84 45.23 -5.82
C ASN A 126 -18.19 45.32 -7.21
N PRO A 127 -18.22 46.50 -7.87
CA PRO A 127 -17.68 46.66 -9.24
C PRO A 127 -16.16 46.46 -9.32
N TYR A 128 -15.44 46.54 -8.21
CA TYR A 128 -13.99 46.45 -8.14
C TYR A 128 -13.47 45.00 -8.02
N GLY A 129 -14.36 44.04 -7.76
CA GLY A 129 -14.03 42.60 -7.67
C GLY A 129 -13.19 42.20 -6.46
N VAL A 130 -13.12 43.04 -5.41
CA VAL A 130 -12.29 42.83 -4.21
C VAL A 130 -13.13 42.30 -3.03
N LEU A 131 -12.51 41.66 -2.05
CA LEU A 131 -13.20 41.23 -0.82
C LEU A 131 -13.01 42.27 0.28
N VAL A 132 -14.01 42.49 1.13
CA VAL A 132 -13.94 43.39 2.28
C VAL A 132 -14.29 42.57 3.53
N SER A 133 -13.52 42.72 4.60
CA SER A 133 -13.82 42.04 5.87
C SER A 133 -14.99 42.67 6.61
N GLY A 134 -15.52 41.96 7.61
CA GLY A 134 -16.28 42.63 8.67
C GLY A 134 -15.38 43.60 9.47
N TYR A 135 -16.03 44.51 10.20
CA TYR A 135 -15.37 45.42 11.14
C TYR A 135 -14.72 44.66 12.30
N VAL A 136 -13.43 44.90 12.54
CA VAL A 136 -12.68 44.35 13.69
C VAL A 136 -12.08 45.49 14.51
N ALA A 137 -11.85 45.26 15.80
CA ALA A 137 -11.22 46.26 16.66
C ALA A 137 -9.75 46.52 16.28
N SER A 138 -9.26 47.74 16.53
CA SER A 138 -7.86 48.10 16.38
C SER A 138 -6.91 47.06 17.02
N GLY A 139 -5.85 46.69 16.29
CA GLY A 139 -4.88 45.67 16.68
C GLY A 139 -5.32 44.22 16.47
N LYS A 140 -6.47 43.95 15.84
CA LYS A 140 -6.97 42.60 15.55
C LYS A 140 -6.81 42.21 14.07
N PRO A 141 -6.71 40.91 13.75
CA PRO A 141 -6.69 40.43 12.37
C PRO A 141 -8.09 40.54 11.73
N ALA A 142 -8.16 41.29 10.63
CA ALA A 142 -9.25 41.19 9.68
C ALA A 142 -8.93 40.06 8.68
N SER A 143 -9.93 39.26 8.31
CA SER A 143 -9.73 38.11 7.40
C SER A 143 -10.92 37.92 6.47
N VAL A 144 -10.67 37.37 5.28
CA VAL A 144 -11.70 37.00 4.30
C VAL A 144 -11.43 35.60 3.73
N PRO A 145 -12.44 34.72 3.65
CA PRO A 145 -12.35 33.49 2.87
C PRO A 145 -12.54 33.82 1.39
N VAL A 146 -11.64 33.35 0.52
CA VAL A 146 -11.79 33.48 -0.93
C VAL A 146 -12.74 32.39 -1.45
N PRO A 147 -13.82 32.72 -2.19
CA PRO A 147 -14.74 31.72 -2.70
C PRO A 147 -14.09 30.75 -3.70
N TYR A 148 -14.56 29.49 -3.70
CA TYR A 148 -14.15 28.48 -4.67
C TYR A 148 -14.22 28.99 -6.13
N GLY A 149 -13.27 28.57 -6.95
CA GLY A 149 -13.21 28.89 -8.39
C GLY A 149 -12.65 30.27 -8.72
N LYS A 150 -12.42 31.15 -7.73
CA LYS A 150 -11.77 32.45 -7.93
C LYS A 150 -10.23 32.33 -8.00
N LEU A 151 -9.66 31.36 -7.29
CA LEU A 151 -8.25 30.99 -7.34
C LEU A 151 -8.10 29.55 -7.89
N LYS A 152 -6.94 29.22 -8.45
CA LYS A 152 -6.66 27.91 -9.04
C LYS A 152 -5.41 27.26 -8.43
N PRO A 153 -5.44 25.94 -8.16
CA PRO A 153 -4.26 25.18 -7.72
C PRO A 153 -3.03 25.33 -8.63
N GLY A 154 -1.84 25.30 -8.03
CA GLY A 154 -0.55 25.39 -8.72
C GLY A 154 -0.09 26.81 -9.08
N VAL A 155 -0.98 27.81 -9.02
CA VAL A 155 -0.73 29.21 -9.41
C VAL A 155 -0.17 30.01 -8.23
N THR A 156 0.77 30.92 -8.54
CA THR A 156 1.29 31.92 -7.59
C THR A 156 0.53 33.23 -7.74
N TYR A 157 0.00 33.72 -6.63
CA TYR A 157 -0.73 34.97 -6.51
C TYR A 157 0.04 35.93 -5.60
N THR A 158 -0.31 37.21 -5.68
CA THR A 158 0.14 38.24 -4.75
C THR A 158 -1.05 39.07 -4.33
N PHE A 159 -1.05 39.54 -3.09
CA PHE A 159 -2.15 40.35 -2.55
C PHE A 159 -1.65 41.42 -1.59
N HIS A 160 -2.52 42.40 -1.39
CA HIS A 160 -2.29 43.57 -0.54
C HIS A 160 -3.64 43.99 0.06
N THR A 161 -3.58 44.83 1.10
CA THR A 161 -4.75 45.26 1.86
C THR A 161 -4.78 46.77 2.06
N ASN A 162 -5.98 47.28 2.32
CA ASN A 162 -6.19 48.68 2.66
C ASN A 162 -7.30 48.83 3.70
N ALA A 163 -7.10 49.70 4.69
CA ALA A 163 -8.03 49.86 5.82
C ALA A 163 -9.09 50.96 5.63
N PHE A 164 -10.24 50.77 6.27
CA PHE A 164 -11.35 51.74 6.31
C PHE A 164 -12.11 51.65 7.64
N ASP A 165 -12.27 52.77 8.35
CA ASP A 165 -12.86 52.87 9.69
C ASP A 165 -14.39 53.10 9.69
N GLY A 166 -14.96 53.41 8.52
CA GLY A 166 -16.36 53.84 8.35
C GLY A 166 -16.51 55.25 7.77
N SER A 167 -15.43 56.05 7.82
CA SER A 167 -15.33 57.43 7.33
C SER A 167 -14.08 57.65 6.48
N LEU A 168 -12.89 57.25 6.96
CA LEU A 168 -11.60 57.49 6.32
C LEU A 168 -10.95 56.18 5.83
N TYR A 169 -10.30 56.26 4.67
CA TYR A 169 -9.44 55.19 4.15
C TYR A 169 -7.97 55.39 4.56
N GLU A 170 -7.23 54.30 4.68
CA GLU A 170 -5.78 54.32 4.66
C GLU A 170 -5.29 54.87 3.29
N THR A 171 -4.34 55.81 3.28
CA THR A 171 -3.90 56.50 2.05
C THR A 171 -2.98 55.66 1.16
N THR A 172 -2.41 54.58 1.70
CA THR A 172 -1.50 53.67 1.00
C THR A 172 -1.99 52.23 1.08
N TRP A 173 -1.52 51.39 0.16
CA TRP A 173 -1.68 49.94 0.28
C TRP A 173 -0.64 49.34 1.23
N SER A 174 -0.99 48.23 1.87
CA SER A 174 -0.04 47.43 2.64
C SER A 174 1.05 46.81 1.75
N PRO A 175 2.17 46.34 2.34
CA PRO A 175 3.17 45.58 1.60
C PRO A 175 2.56 44.35 0.92
N TRP A 176 3.04 44.00 -0.27
CA TRP A 176 2.61 42.81 -0.99
C TRP A 176 3.01 41.52 -0.27
N ALA A 177 2.10 40.53 -0.26
CA ALA A 177 2.37 39.17 0.17
C ALA A 177 2.11 38.17 -0.97
N ASN A 178 3.15 37.41 -1.33
CA ASN A 178 3.04 36.33 -2.32
C ASN A 178 2.53 35.06 -1.64
N PHE A 179 1.63 34.34 -2.30
CA PHE A 179 1.18 33.02 -1.88
C PHE A 179 1.00 32.09 -3.07
N ARG A 180 1.14 30.79 -2.83
CA ARG A 180 0.95 29.76 -3.84
C ARG A 180 0.06 28.65 -3.31
N ILE A 181 -0.94 28.27 -4.11
CA ILE A 181 -1.76 27.10 -3.81
C ILE A 181 -1.00 25.86 -4.27
N GLU A 182 -0.50 25.08 -3.32
CA GLU A 182 0.32 23.90 -3.57
C GLU A 182 -0.44 22.63 -3.19
N PRO A 183 -0.71 21.73 -4.15
CA PRO A 183 -1.25 20.41 -3.83
C PRO A 183 -0.18 19.56 -3.13
N TYR A 184 -0.60 18.58 -2.34
CA TYR A 184 0.28 17.59 -1.73
C TYR A 184 0.91 16.66 -2.78
N VAL A 185 0.14 16.33 -3.82
CA VAL A 185 0.58 15.48 -4.94
C VAL A 185 0.06 16.06 -6.25
N LYS A 186 0.88 16.01 -7.31
CA LYS A 186 0.50 16.34 -8.70
C LYS A 186 0.49 15.09 -9.57
N PHE A 187 -0.48 15.00 -10.46
CA PHE A 187 -0.63 13.84 -11.35
C PHE A 187 -1.33 14.21 -12.67
N PRO A 188 -1.12 13.45 -13.76
CA PRO A 188 -1.76 13.73 -15.05
C PRO A 188 -3.21 13.22 -15.11
N ALA A 189 -3.86 13.46 -16.24
CA ALA A 189 -5.05 12.71 -16.63
C ALA A 189 -4.75 11.20 -16.78
N PRO A 190 -5.76 10.31 -16.67
CA PRO A 190 -5.65 8.91 -17.04
C PRO A 190 -4.96 8.68 -18.39
N GLN A 191 -4.07 7.70 -18.45
CA GLN A 191 -3.55 7.19 -19.71
C GLN A 191 -4.59 6.27 -20.38
N ALA A 192 -4.56 6.17 -21.70
CA ALA A 192 -5.51 5.34 -22.45
C ALA A 192 -5.27 3.82 -22.32
N SER A 193 -4.07 3.41 -21.89
CA SER A 193 -3.68 2.02 -21.72
C SER A 193 -2.56 1.89 -20.69
N SER A 194 -2.35 0.68 -20.18
CA SER A 194 -1.29 0.35 -19.23
C SER A 194 -0.85 -1.10 -19.41
N THR A 195 0.41 -1.38 -19.07
CA THR A 195 0.99 -2.73 -18.99
C THR A 195 1.16 -3.20 -17.53
N ILE A 196 0.68 -2.41 -16.55
CA ILE A 196 0.69 -2.81 -15.14
C ILE A 196 -0.33 -3.94 -14.95
N ASP A 197 0.12 -5.08 -14.45
CA ASP A 197 -0.72 -6.13 -13.90
C ASP A 197 -0.84 -5.95 -12.37
N PRO A 198 -2.02 -5.56 -11.84
CA PRO A 198 -2.20 -5.34 -10.42
C PRO A 198 -2.01 -6.56 -9.53
N VAL A 199 -2.10 -7.78 -10.10
CA VAL A 199 -1.97 -9.03 -9.32
C VAL A 199 -0.63 -9.75 -9.50
N ALA A 200 0.24 -9.26 -10.39
CA ALA A 200 1.57 -9.83 -10.62
C ALA A 200 2.44 -9.81 -9.35
N GLN A 201 2.95 -10.98 -8.97
CA GLN A 201 3.80 -11.15 -7.79
C GLN A 201 5.26 -11.39 -8.18
N LYS A 202 6.18 -10.93 -7.34
CA LYS A 202 7.62 -11.23 -7.47
C LYS A 202 8.00 -12.33 -6.49
N ILE A 203 8.86 -13.26 -6.93
CA ILE A 203 9.50 -14.23 -6.04
C ILE A 203 10.41 -13.44 -5.08
N ILE A 204 10.20 -13.62 -3.77
CA ILE A 204 11.02 -12.99 -2.73
C ILE A 204 12.13 -13.94 -2.27
N GLU A 205 13.20 -13.36 -1.74
CA GLU A 205 14.15 -14.07 -0.88
C GLU A 205 13.62 -14.05 0.55
N PHE A 206 13.76 -15.17 1.27
CA PHE A 206 13.42 -15.23 2.70
C PHE A 206 14.48 -16.01 3.48
N THR A 207 14.34 -16.01 4.80
CA THR A 207 15.23 -16.71 5.73
C THR A 207 14.37 -17.53 6.68
N ARG A 208 14.63 -18.83 6.77
CA ARG A 208 13.99 -19.71 7.76
C ARG A 208 14.50 -19.36 9.16
N THR A 209 13.59 -19.03 10.06
CA THR A 209 13.92 -18.57 11.42
C THR A 209 14.51 -19.70 12.28
N ASP A 210 13.98 -20.93 12.16
CA ASP A 210 14.64 -22.15 12.66
C ASP A 210 14.69 -23.23 11.57
N PRO A 211 15.86 -23.45 10.92
CA PRO A 211 16.04 -24.50 9.91
C PRO A 211 16.33 -25.88 10.52
N GLY A 212 16.03 -26.10 11.79
CA GLY A 212 16.21 -27.38 12.49
C GLY A 212 17.59 -27.59 13.10
N PRO A 213 17.78 -28.68 13.85
CA PRO A 213 18.95 -28.88 14.71
C PRO A 213 20.27 -29.05 13.94
N ALA A 214 20.23 -29.55 12.71
CA ALA A 214 21.44 -29.81 11.91
C ALA A 214 21.89 -28.62 11.04
N LEU A 215 21.13 -27.52 10.99
CA LEU A 215 21.46 -26.33 10.18
C LEU A 215 21.59 -25.06 11.04
N PRO A 216 22.44 -24.09 10.64
CA PRO A 216 22.48 -22.79 11.30
C PRO A 216 21.31 -21.90 10.85
N THR A 217 20.75 -21.10 11.76
CA THR A 217 19.97 -19.91 11.37
C THR A 217 20.93 -18.89 10.77
N LEU A 218 20.59 -18.34 9.60
CA LEU A 218 21.37 -17.30 8.92
C LEU A 218 20.73 -15.91 9.12
N ARG A 219 21.49 -14.85 8.89
CA ARG A 219 20.98 -13.47 8.70
C ARG A 219 20.77 -13.20 7.21
N LYS A 220 20.08 -12.10 6.87
CA LYS A 220 19.88 -11.63 5.48
C LYS A 220 21.19 -11.41 4.70
N ASP A 221 22.31 -11.13 5.38
CA ASP A 221 23.65 -11.00 4.78
C ASP A 221 24.40 -12.34 4.58
N GLY A 222 23.77 -13.46 4.95
CA GLY A 222 24.35 -14.81 4.89
C GLY A 222 25.33 -15.13 6.02
N THR A 223 25.43 -14.32 7.07
CA THR A 223 26.21 -14.65 8.28
C THR A 223 25.42 -15.54 9.23
N THR A 224 26.11 -16.41 9.99
CA THR A 224 25.47 -17.26 11.01
C THR A 224 24.90 -16.41 12.15
N LEU A 225 23.58 -16.50 12.36
CA LEU A 225 22.90 -15.96 13.54
C LEU A 225 22.98 -16.94 14.72
N LYS A 226 22.74 -18.23 14.46
CA LYS A 226 22.74 -19.33 15.44
C LYS A 226 23.43 -20.55 14.81
N ALA A 227 24.35 -21.17 15.53
CA ALA A 227 25.00 -22.41 15.09
C ALA A 227 24.05 -23.62 15.17
N PRO A 228 24.25 -24.69 14.36
CA PRO A 228 23.49 -25.92 14.49
C PRO A 228 23.71 -26.54 15.88
N THR A 229 22.66 -27.09 16.48
CA THR A 229 22.71 -27.76 17.79
C THR A 229 23.14 -29.23 17.68
N GLN A 230 23.00 -29.85 16.50
CA GLN A 230 23.40 -31.22 16.19
C GLN A 230 24.11 -31.27 14.84
N LYS A 231 25.37 -30.81 14.79
CA LYS A 231 26.14 -30.75 13.52
C LYS A 231 26.30 -32.13 12.86
N ARG A 232 26.51 -33.18 13.67
CA ARG A 232 26.70 -34.56 13.21
C ARG A 232 25.82 -35.51 14.02
N THR A 233 25.02 -36.32 13.34
CA THR A 233 24.18 -37.36 13.95
C THR A 233 24.61 -38.73 13.43
N CYS A 234 24.69 -39.73 14.31
CA CYS A 234 25.21 -41.05 13.94
C CYS A 234 24.30 -42.18 14.39
N GLY A 235 24.29 -43.27 13.63
CA GLY A 235 23.68 -44.53 14.03
C GLY A 235 24.41 -45.20 15.20
N LYS A 236 23.85 -46.30 15.69
CA LYS A 236 24.54 -47.20 16.64
C LYS A 236 25.67 -47.96 15.92
N PRO A 237 26.73 -48.40 16.62
CA PRO A 237 27.68 -49.36 16.06
C PRO A 237 26.99 -50.65 15.59
N ASP A 238 27.42 -51.22 14.47
CA ASP A 238 27.04 -52.58 14.06
C ASP A 238 27.83 -53.65 14.85
N ALA A 239 27.63 -54.93 14.51
CA ALA A 239 28.30 -56.05 15.18
C ALA A 239 29.83 -56.09 14.95
N GLN A 240 30.33 -55.37 13.95
CA GLN A 240 31.74 -55.24 13.61
C GLN A 240 32.36 -53.97 14.23
N GLY A 241 31.55 -53.14 14.92
CA GLY A 241 32.00 -51.86 15.46
C GLY A 241 32.05 -50.75 14.42
N HIS A 242 31.39 -50.87 13.27
CA HIS A 242 31.29 -49.77 12.31
C HIS A 242 30.09 -48.87 12.60
N LYS A 243 30.23 -47.58 12.29
CA LYS A 243 29.24 -46.54 12.53
C LYS A 243 29.06 -45.68 11.30
N LEU A 244 27.81 -45.38 10.94
CA LEU A 244 27.49 -44.35 9.96
C LEU A 244 27.11 -43.05 10.68
N CYS A 245 27.57 -41.92 10.15
CA CYS A 245 27.19 -40.58 10.57
C CYS A 245 26.73 -39.74 9.37
N VAL A 246 25.82 -38.80 9.60
CA VAL A 246 25.46 -37.72 8.68
C VAL A 246 25.86 -36.39 9.31
N GLU A 247 26.57 -35.55 8.56
CA GLU A 247 26.91 -34.18 8.94
C GLU A 247 26.37 -33.22 7.88
N LEU A 248 25.50 -32.29 8.26
CA LEU A 248 25.01 -31.26 7.34
C LEU A 248 25.91 -30.03 7.41
N ASN A 249 26.25 -29.51 6.22
CA ASN A 249 27.10 -28.36 6.01
C ASN A 249 26.36 -27.33 5.15
N PRO A 250 26.08 -26.12 5.65
CA PRO A 250 25.42 -25.08 4.88
C PRO A 250 26.26 -24.66 3.66
N PRO A 251 25.65 -24.08 2.61
CA PRO A 251 26.37 -23.66 1.40
C PRO A 251 27.54 -22.73 1.73
N SER A 252 28.77 -23.11 1.34
CA SER A 252 29.90 -22.20 1.47
C SER A 252 29.77 -21.03 0.47
N LYS A 253 30.34 -19.86 0.80
CA LYS A 253 30.35 -18.70 -0.13
C LYS A 253 31.01 -19.02 -1.50
N LYS A 254 31.82 -20.07 -1.59
CA LYS A 254 32.46 -20.56 -2.83
C LYS A 254 31.63 -21.61 -3.59
N ALA A 255 30.65 -22.27 -2.97
CA ALA A 255 29.91 -23.39 -3.56
C ALA A 255 28.81 -23.01 -4.58
N ARG A 256 28.63 -21.71 -4.87
CA ARG A 256 27.49 -21.15 -5.65
C ARG A 256 27.25 -21.76 -7.04
N ASN A 257 28.21 -22.48 -7.62
CA ASN A 257 28.18 -22.91 -9.02
C ASN A 257 28.14 -24.44 -9.24
N ALA A 258 28.18 -25.27 -8.18
CA ALA A 258 28.38 -26.72 -8.34
C ALA A 258 27.20 -27.47 -9.00
N LEU A 259 25.97 -26.94 -8.91
CA LEU A 259 24.75 -27.57 -9.46
C LEU A 259 24.50 -27.28 -10.95
N ARG A 260 25.32 -26.45 -11.61
CA ARG A 260 25.14 -26.09 -13.03
C ARG A 260 25.64 -27.14 -14.03
N ALA A 261 26.42 -28.13 -13.59
CA ALA A 261 27.22 -28.97 -14.49
C ALA A 261 26.57 -30.31 -14.91
N SER A 262 25.43 -30.69 -14.33
CA SER A 262 24.91 -32.07 -14.41
C SER A 262 23.48 -32.23 -14.96
N ALA A 263 22.79 -31.16 -15.36
CA ALA A 263 21.39 -31.23 -15.83
C ALA A 263 21.28 -31.18 -17.38
N PRO A 264 20.75 -32.22 -18.05
CA PRO A 264 20.41 -32.17 -19.48
C PRO A 264 19.02 -31.56 -19.73
N LEU A 265 18.76 -31.18 -20.99
CA LEU A 265 17.47 -30.71 -21.49
C LEU A 265 16.45 -31.87 -21.60
N GLY A 266 15.84 -32.26 -20.47
CA GLY A 266 14.74 -33.23 -20.40
C GLY A 266 13.41 -32.58 -19.95
N PRO A 267 12.26 -33.30 -20.04
CA PRO A 267 11.02 -32.85 -19.43
C PRO A 267 11.22 -32.69 -17.91
N GLY A 268 10.87 -31.52 -17.38
CA GLY A 268 11.22 -31.12 -16.02
C GLY A 268 10.83 -32.14 -14.96
N VAL A 269 11.84 -32.69 -14.27
CA VAL A 269 11.66 -33.45 -13.02
C VAL A 269 11.36 -32.49 -11.86
N ASP A 270 11.75 -31.22 -11.99
CA ASP A 270 11.59 -30.16 -11.01
C ASP A 270 10.11 -29.83 -10.77
N LEU A 271 9.71 -29.76 -9.49
CA LEU A 271 8.36 -29.37 -9.07
C LEU A 271 8.09 -27.86 -9.26
N VAL A 272 9.13 -27.03 -9.24
CA VAL A 272 9.05 -25.56 -9.24
C VAL A 272 10.04 -25.01 -10.26
N ASP A 273 9.58 -24.83 -11.50
CA ASP A 273 10.39 -24.49 -12.69
C ASP A 273 11.43 -23.37 -12.45
N TRP A 274 11.05 -22.29 -11.77
CA TRP A 274 11.94 -21.16 -11.51
C TRP A 274 13.01 -21.43 -10.44
N CYS A 275 12.89 -22.51 -9.66
CA CYS A 275 13.82 -22.84 -8.57
C CYS A 275 15.21 -23.13 -9.12
N TYR A 276 15.32 -23.78 -10.29
CA TYR A 276 16.61 -24.07 -10.94
C TYR A 276 17.49 -22.82 -11.09
N ASP A 277 16.93 -21.73 -11.64
CA ASP A 277 17.64 -20.47 -11.92
C ASP A 277 18.10 -19.70 -10.68
N LYS A 278 17.59 -20.03 -9.48
CA LYS A 278 17.92 -19.30 -8.25
C LYS A 278 19.30 -19.67 -7.70
N PRO A 279 20.13 -18.69 -7.28
CA PRO A 279 21.40 -18.95 -6.61
C PRO A 279 21.26 -19.76 -5.32
N SER A 280 22.13 -20.75 -5.12
CA SER A 280 22.24 -21.50 -3.86
C SER A 280 22.71 -20.62 -2.70
N GLY A 281 22.39 -21.00 -1.45
CA GLY A 281 22.72 -20.22 -0.25
C GLY A 281 21.65 -19.22 0.21
N LYS A 282 20.48 -19.22 -0.44
CA LYS A 282 19.28 -18.48 -0.01
C LYS A 282 18.04 -19.35 -0.22
N ASP A 283 16.97 -19.04 0.48
CA ASP A 283 15.66 -19.63 0.25
C ASP A 283 14.75 -18.60 -0.43
N TYR A 284 13.83 -19.06 -1.28
CA TYR A 284 12.99 -18.21 -2.12
C TYR A 284 11.54 -18.69 -2.08
N MET A 285 10.57 -17.77 -2.18
CA MET A 285 9.16 -18.17 -2.27
C MET A 285 8.29 -17.19 -3.08
N SER A 286 7.14 -17.71 -3.51
CA SER A 286 5.96 -16.97 -3.96
C SER A 286 4.80 -17.26 -3.00
N ARG A 287 3.58 -16.80 -3.32
CA ARG A 287 2.36 -17.17 -2.57
C ARG A 287 2.03 -18.67 -2.66
N THR A 288 2.52 -19.34 -3.70
CA THR A 288 2.16 -20.73 -4.01
C THR A 288 3.33 -21.70 -3.98
N GLU A 289 4.58 -21.24 -4.07
CA GLU A 289 5.75 -22.11 -4.26
C GLU A 289 6.92 -21.67 -3.36
N ALA A 290 7.73 -22.62 -2.90
CA ALA A 290 8.97 -22.36 -2.17
C ALA A 290 10.13 -23.23 -2.68
N CYS A 291 11.33 -22.69 -2.58
CA CYS A 291 12.58 -23.26 -3.07
C CYS A 291 13.68 -23.02 -2.02
N MET A 292 14.06 -24.08 -1.31
CA MET A 292 15.02 -24.03 -0.21
C MET A 292 16.40 -24.50 -0.69
N LYS A 293 17.31 -23.54 -0.85
CA LYS A 293 18.71 -23.79 -1.25
C LYS A 293 19.72 -23.44 -0.14
N THR A 294 19.27 -23.21 1.09
CA THR A 294 20.12 -23.06 2.28
C THR A 294 20.47 -24.39 2.97
N ILE A 295 19.83 -25.50 2.63
CA ILE A 295 20.13 -26.82 3.22
C ILE A 295 21.59 -27.22 2.90
N GLY A 296 22.01 -27.02 1.65
CA GLY A 296 23.41 -27.10 1.26
C GLY A 296 23.86 -28.52 0.98
N SER A 297 24.75 -29.05 1.81
CA SER A 297 25.38 -30.34 1.58
C SER A 297 25.31 -31.26 2.79
N GLY A 298 25.13 -32.56 2.55
CA GLY A 298 25.20 -33.61 3.56
C GLY A 298 26.37 -34.53 3.29
N THR A 299 27.24 -34.72 4.28
CA THR A 299 28.36 -35.67 4.22
C THR A 299 28.03 -36.88 5.09
N LEU A 300 27.95 -38.05 4.44
CA LEU A 300 27.99 -39.35 5.10
C LEU A 300 29.42 -39.69 5.46
N ILE A 301 29.62 -40.23 6.67
CA ILE A 301 30.93 -40.62 7.19
C ILE A 301 30.77 -42.01 7.81
N PHE A 302 31.40 -43.00 7.19
CA PHE A 302 31.46 -44.38 7.68
C PHE A 302 32.77 -44.55 8.45
N THR A 303 32.72 -44.93 9.72
CA THR A 303 33.90 -45.03 10.61
C THR A 303 33.92 -46.34 11.38
N ASP A 304 35.09 -46.70 11.88
CA ASP A 304 35.23 -47.64 13.00
C ASP A 304 34.75 -46.94 14.30
N THR A 305 34.49 -47.72 15.35
CA THR A 305 34.29 -47.23 16.73
C THR A 305 35.59 -46.88 17.45
N ASP A 306 36.72 -47.42 17.00
CA ASP A 306 38.06 -47.02 17.47
C ASP A 306 38.32 -45.55 17.07
N PRO A 307 38.40 -44.61 18.04
CA PRO A 307 38.55 -43.18 17.75
C PRO A 307 39.91 -42.82 17.15
N ASN A 308 40.87 -43.75 17.13
CA ASN A 308 42.21 -43.54 16.57
C ASN A 308 42.29 -43.90 15.08
N LYS A 309 41.27 -44.55 14.51
CA LYS A 309 41.23 -44.89 13.09
C LYS A 309 40.59 -43.78 12.26
N PRO A 310 41.07 -43.54 11.03
CA PRO A 310 40.40 -42.62 10.11
C PRO A 310 39.01 -43.13 9.71
N ALA A 311 38.21 -42.27 9.09
CA ALA A 311 36.97 -42.71 8.43
C ALA A 311 37.31 -43.79 7.39
N LEU A 312 36.50 -44.85 7.38
CA LEU A 312 36.61 -45.95 6.42
C LEU A 312 36.21 -45.46 5.01
N GLY A 313 35.25 -44.54 4.93
CA GLY A 313 34.89 -43.81 3.71
C GLY A 313 33.84 -42.74 3.93
N THR A 314 33.59 -41.96 2.88
CA THR A 314 32.66 -40.83 2.89
C THR A 314 31.82 -40.76 1.60
N ALA A 315 30.71 -40.05 1.68
CA ALA A 315 29.94 -39.63 0.51
C ALA A 315 29.33 -38.26 0.77
N THR A 316 29.36 -37.35 -0.21
CA THR A 316 28.83 -35.98 -0.05
C THR A 316 27.80 -35.67 -1.11
N PHE A 317 26.69 -35.09 -0.69
CA PHE A 317 25.52 -34.80 -1.52
C PHE A 317 25.12 -33.34 -1.38
N ASN A 318 24.75 -32.67 -2.47
CA ASN A 318 23.96 -31.44 -2.42
C ASN A 318 22.50 -31.80 -2.16
N ILE A 319 21.83 -30.99 -1.32
CA ILE A 319 20.45 -31.19 -0.90
C ILE A 319 19.69 -29.88 -1.12
N GLU A 320 18.61 -29.94 -1.89
CA GLU A 320 17.63 -28.86 -2.03
C GLU A 320 16.22 -29.40 -1.79
N GLN A 321 15.29 -28.53 -1.45
CA GLN A 321 13.88 -28.89 -1.26
C GLN A 321 12.96 -27.86 -1.92
N ARG A 322 11.84 -28.32 -2.47
CA ARG A 322 10.78 -27.51 -3.08
C ARG A 322 9.43 -27.82 -2.44
N ILE A 323 8.54 -26.84 -2.41
CA ILE A 323 7.13 -26.99 -2.05
C ILE A 323 6.30 -26.27 -3.11
N LYS A 324 5.18 -26.87 -3.51
CA LYS A 324 4.19 -26.27 -4.40
C LYS A 324 2.81 -26.45 -3.82
N THR A 325 2.01 -25.39 -3.81
CA THR A 325 0.64 -25.37 -3.28
C THR A 325 -0.28 -24.90 -4.40
N TYR A 326 -1.45 -25.52 -4.50
CA TYR A 326 -2.38 -25.27 -5.59
C TYR A 326 -3.57 -24.45 -5.06
N PRO A 327 -3.71 -23.17 -5.45
CA PRO A 327 -4.73 -22.29 -4.88
C PRO A 327 -6.16 -22.64 -5.33
N LYS A 328 -6.31 -23.49 -6.36
CA LYS A 328 -7.58 -24.01 -6.88
C LYS A 328 -7.37 -25.38 -7.56
N LYS A 329 -8.39 -26.23 -7.51
CA LYS A 329 -8.54 -27.52 -8.23
C LYS A 329 -7.90 -27.57 -9.63
N GLY A 330 -8.11 -26.54 -10.45
CA GLY A 330 -7.67 -26.53 -11.85
C GLY A 330 -6.16 -26.56 -12.05
N ASP A 331 -5.38 -26.24 -11.02
CA ASP A 331 -3.92 -26.14 -11.13
C ASP A 331 -3.19 -27.44 -10.78
N SER A 332 -3.82 -28.39 -10.07
CA SER A 332 -3.31 -29.76 -9.82
C SER A 332 -4.09 -30.86 -10.53
N GLY A 333 -5.35 -30.60 -10.90
CA GLY A 333 -6.28 -31.60 -11.44
C GLY A 333 -7.10 -32.34 -10.36
N SER A 334 -6.84 -32.10 -9.08
CA SER A 334 -7.57 -32.75 -7.96
C SER A 334 -8.87 -32.04 -7.59
N ASN A 335 -9.84 -32.79 -7.06
CA ASN A 335 -11.06 -32.22 -6.45
C ASN A 335 -10.82 -31.61 -5.06
N PHE A 336 -9.66 -31.89 -4.47
CA PHE A 336 -9.29 -31.50 -3.11
C PHE A 336 -8.31 -30.32 -3.14
N ALA A 337 -8.11 -29.69 -1.98
CA ALA A 337 -6.99 -28.79 -1.80
C ALA A 337 -5.69 -29.62 -1.86
N GLU A 338 -4.62 -29.10 -2.46
CA GLU A 338 -3.41 -29.89 -2.68
C GLU A 338 -2.13 -29.09 -2.45
N PHE A 339 -1.12 -29.77 -1.93
CA PHE A 339 0.26 -29.33 -1.95
C PHE A 339 1.23 -30.49 -2.11
N ASP A 340 2.28 -30.23 -2.86
CA ASP A 340 3.35 -31.16 -3.18
C ASP A 340 4.65 -30.72 -2.51
N GLN A 341 5.48 -31.69 -2.19
CA GLN A 341 6.83 -31.47 -1.71
C GLN A 341 7.80 -32.30 -2.54
N GLN A 342 8.97 -31.76 -2.81
CA GLN A 342 10.02 -32.46 -3.52
C GLN A 342 11.38 -32.24 -2.85
N ILE A 343 12.17 -33.29 -2.76
CA ILE A 343 13.58 -33.24 -2.36
C ILE A 343 14.48 -33.63 -3.52
N MET A 344 15.57 -32.89 -3.71
CA MET A 344 16.58 -33.14 -4.71
C MET A 344 17.89 -33.53 -3.99
N LEU A 345 18.42 -34.70 -4.32
CA LEU A 345 19.67 -35.23 -3.79
C LEU A 345 20.66 -35.44 -4.94
N VAL A 346 21.77 -34.69 -4.95
CA VAL A 346 22.80 -34.77 -6.00
C VAL A 346 24.14 -35.15 -5.37
N PRO A 347 24.62 -36.40 -5.48
CA PRO A 347 25.97 -36.76 -5.06
C PRO A 347 27.03 -35.92 -5.78
N THR A 348 28.03 -35.52 -5.01
CA THR A 348 29.26 -34.86 -5.48
C THR A 348 30.49 -35.77 -5.33
N HIS A 349 30.39 -36.80 -4.49
CA HIS A 349 31.44 -37.78 -4.21
C HIS A 349 30.84 -38.98 -3.46
N ILE A 350 31.28 -40.20 -3.76
CA ILE A 350 30.98 -41.44 -3.03
C ILE A 350 32.26 -42.31 -3.04
N ASP A 351 32.77 -42.72 -1.88
CA ASP A 351 33.92 -43.61 -1.80
C ASP A 351 33.54 -45.08 -2.13
N PRO A 352 34.32 -45.81 -2.96
CA PRO A 352 34.06 -47.21 -3.31
C PRO A 352 34.07 -48.20 -2.13
N VAL A 353 34.56 -47.81 -0.97
CA VAL A 353 34.49 -48.61 0.25
C VAL A 353 33.05 -48.74 0.79
N LEU A 354 32.15 -47.82 0.45
CA LEU A 354 30.78 -47.78 0.95
C LEU A 354 29.85 -48.83 0.32
N LYS A 355 30.28 -49.50 -0.76
CA LYS A 355 29.56 -50.51 -1.57
C LYS A 355 28.30 -50.03 -2.30
N GLY A 356 27.64 -49.00 -1.78
CA GLY A 356 26.51 -48.30 -2.35
C GLY A 356 25.90 -47.39 -1.28
N VAL A 357 25.13 -46.37 -1.69
CA VAL A 357 24.48 -45.44 -0.76
C VAL A 357 22.99 -45.43 -1.00
N ARG A 358 22.21 -45.53 0.09
CA ARG A 358 20.75 -45.36 0.08
C ARG A 358 20.35 -44.22 1.00
N MET A 359 19.44 -43.37 0.51
CA MET A 359 18.82 -42.29 1.29
C MET A 359 17.30 -42.40 1.22
N LYS A 360 16.69 -42.57 2.39
CA LYS A 360 15.25 -42.49 2.60
C LYS A 360 14.89 -41.08 3.07
N TRP A 361 13.96 -40.43 2.41
CA TRP A 361 13.37 -39.18 2.88
C TRP A 361 12.21 -39.50 3.82
N ASN A 362 12.27 -39.00 5.07
CA ASN A 362 11.18 -39.12 6.03
C ASN A 362 10.43 -37.79 6.06
N VAL A 363 9.22 -37.79 5.50
CA VAL A 363 8.29 -36.67 5.49
C VAL A 363 7.40 -36.76 6.73
N GLY A 364 7.38 -35.70 7.54
CA GLY A 364 6.43 -35.50 8.62
C GLY A 364 5.35 -34.49 8.22
N SER A 365 4.12 -34.70 8.71
CA SER A 365 3.02 -33.74 8.58
C SER A 365 2.12 -33.82 9.82
N THR A 366 1.57 -32.69 10.27
CA THR A 366 0.52 -32.64 11.29
C THR A 366 -0.90 -32.67 10.72
N CYS A 367 -1.05 -32.79 9.39
CA CYS A 367 -2.35 -32.72 8.74
C CYS A 367 -3.30 -33.83 9.21
N LYS A 368 -4.48 -33.44 9.70
CA LYS A 368 -5.48 -34.38 10.24
C LYS A 368 -6.35 -35.02 9.17
N SER A 369 -6.60 -34.29 8.08
CA SER A 369 -7.53 -34.69 7.01
C SER A 369 -6.81 -34.72 5.65
N CYS A 370 -5.62 -35.32 5.60
CA CYS A 370 -4.86 -35.48 4.37
C CYS A 370 -4.73 -36.93 3.92
N VAL A 371 -4.65 -37.11 2.60
CA VAL A 371 -4.13 -38.33 1.97
C VAL A 371 -2.81 -37.97 1.30
N THR A 372 -1.75 -38.70 1.65
CA THR A 372 -0.42 -38.54 1.06
C THR A 372 -0.13 -39.67 0.08
N SER A 373 0.51 -39.35 -1.06
CA SER A 373 1.05 -40.37 -1.97
C SER A 373 2.23 -41.13 -1.32
N ASN A 374 2.60 -42.27 -1.91
CA ASN A 374 3.96 -42.77 -1.73
C ASN A 374 4.97 -41.78 -2.33
N ILE A 375 6.21 -41.77 -1.83
CA ILE A 375 7.27 -40.96 -2.42
C ILE A 375 7.66 -41.58 -3.77
N ARG A 376 7.50 -40.82 -4.86
CA ARG A 376 8.00 -41.17 -6.19
C ARG A 376 9.45 -40.69 -6.30
N TRP A 377 10.39 -41.62 -6.37
CA TRP A 377 11.78 -41.30 -6.72
C TRP A 377 11.99 -41.39 -8.23
N ALA A 378 12.67 -40.39 -8.79
CA ALA A 378 13.11 -40.37 -10.18
C ALA A 378 14.59 -39.98 -10.33
N ASP A 379 15.20 -40.33 -11.47
CA ASP A 379 16.49 -39.80 -11.91
C ASP A 379 16.33 -38.45 -12.64
N ASP A 380 17.44 -37.87 -13.12
CA ASP A 380 17.45 -36.59 -13.86
C ASP A 380 16.77 -36.68 -15.25
N GLN A 381 16.39 -37.88 -15.70
CA GLN A 381 15.64 -38.14 -16.93
C GLN A 381 14.16 -38.49 -16.64
N ASN A 382 13.70 -38.32 -15.40
CA ASN A 382 12.35 -38.63 -14.91
C ASN A 382 12.01 -40.14 -14.86
N ASN A 383 12.99 -41.04 -15.03
CA ASN A 383 12.76 -42.48 -14.94
C ASN A 383 12.58 -42.92 -13.47
N PRO A 384 11.74 -43.93 -13.17
CA PRO A 384 11.57 -44.44 -11.81
C PRO A 384 12.90 -44.95 -11.20
N ALA A 385 13.26 -44.41 -10.03
CA ALA A 385 14.51 -44.72 -9.34
C ALA A 385 14.34 -45.62 -8.09
N GLY A 386 13.22 -46.34 -8.00
CA GLY A 386 12.90 -47.25 -6.88
C GLY A 386 12.12 -46.59 -5.74
N GLY A 387 12.12 -47.25 -4.57
CA GLY A 387 11.40 -46.79 -3.36
C GLY A 387 12.18 -45.82 -2.46
N ASP A 388 13.50 -45.77 -2.61
CA ASP A 388 14.43 -44.87 -1.93
C ASP A 388 15.44 -44.34 -2.95
N ALA A 389 16.08 -43.20 -2.70
CA ALA A 389 17.22 -42.77 -3.50
C ALA A 389 18.40 -43.73 -3.33
N TYR A 390 18.85 -44.37 -4.40
CA TYR A 390 19.96 -45.32 -4.39
C TYR A 390 21.00 -45.03 -5.47
N TRP A 391 22.27 -45.19 -5.09
CA TRP A 391 23.44 -45.09 -5.97
C TRP A 391 24.35 -46.30 -5.73
N PRO A 392 24.50 -47.21 -6.73
CA PRO A 392 25.50 -48.26 -6.70
C PRO A 392 26.90 -47.70 -7.01
N ILE A 393 27.92 -48.55 -6.95
CA ILE A 393 29.33 -48.18 -7.16
C ILE A 393 29.76 -47.98 -8.63
N GLU A 394 28.88 -48.19 -9.59
CA GLU A 394 29.25 -48.38 -11.01
C GLU A 394 30.19 -47.29 -11.56
N MET A 395 31.26 -47.75 -12.20
CA MET A 395 32.51 -47.00 -12.34
C MET A 395 32.56 -46.12 -13.59
N ASP A 396 32.09 -44.87 -13.47
CA ASP A 396 32.54 -43.77 -14.33
C ASP A 396 32.65 -42.39 -13.63
N GLY A 397 32.22 -42.31 -12.36
CA GLY A 397 32.25 -41.07 -11.56
C GLY A 397 31.12 -40.08 -11.86
N ARG A 398 30.15 -40.42 -12.72
CA ARG A 398 29.03 -39.54 -13.11
C ARG A 398 27.72 -39.97 -12.44
N TYR A 399 27.63 -39.75 -11.13
CA TYR A 399 26.39 -39.99 -10.41
C TYR A 399 25.31 -38.96 -10.79
N GLY A 400 24.19 -39.44 -11.33
CA GLY A 400 22.98 -38.63 -11.52
C GLY A 400 22.25 -38.33 -10.21
N GLY A 401 21.43 -37.28 -10.22
CA GLY A 401 20.56 -36.89 -9.13
C GLY A 401 19.44 -37.89 -8.86
N ARG A 402 18.81 -37.71 -7.69
CA ARG A 402 17.60 -38.43 -7.27
C ARG A 402 16.59 -37.42 -6.74
N TRP A 403 15.38 -37.48 -7.30
CA TRP A 403 14.31 -36.54 -7.07
C TRP A 403 13.14 -37.25 -6.41
N GLY A 404 12.91 -37.01 -5.12
CA GLY A 404 11.84 -37.64 -4.35
C GLY A 404 10.66 -36.69 -4.27
N THR A 405 9.51 -37.05 -4.84
CA THR A 405 8.30 -36.20 -4.85
C THR A 405 7.17 -36.88 -4.09
N ILE A 406 6.43 -36.12 -3.28
CA ILE A 406 5.24 -36.58 -2.55
C ILE A 406 4.10 -35.57 -2.76
N GLN A 407 2.92 -36.08 -3.06
CA GLN A 407 1.70 -35.29 -3.19
C GLN A 407 0.85 -35.41 -1.93
N THR A 408 0.21 -34.31 -1.50
CA THR A 408 -0.65 -34.29 -0.33
C THR A 408 -1.96 -33.58 -0.65
N THR A 409 -3.06 -34.34 -0.68
CA THR A 409 -4.41 -33.77 -0.82
C THR A 409 -5.07 -33.61 0.54
N TRP A 410 -5.66 -32.45 0.81
CA TRP A 410 -6.43 -32.12 2.00
C TRP A 410 -7.93 -32.16 1.71
N SER A 411 -8.65 -32.97 2.49
CA SER A 411 -10.10 -33.19 2.40
C SER A 411 -10.83 -32.75 3.68
N GLY A 412 -10.26 -31.79 4.42
CA GLY A 412 -10.90 -31.20 5.60
C GLY A 412 -12.01 -30.21 5.24
N THR A 413 -12.50 -29.52 6.26
CA THR A 413 -13.47 -28.40 6.13
C THR A 413 -12.99 -27.21 6.97
N GLY A 414 -13.33 -26.00 6.57
CA GLY A 414 -12.82 -24.77 7.18
C GLY A 414 -11.40 -24.45 6.70
N LYS A 415 -10.47 -24.20 7.63
CA LYS A 415 -9.05 -23.93 7.33
C LYS A 415 -8.12 -24.70 8.25
N GLU A 416 -7.04 -25.24 7.69
CA GLU A 416 -5.98 -25.95 8.43
C GLU A 416 -4.61 -25.38 8.03
N ILE A 417 -3.79 -25.00 9.02
CA ILE A 417 -2.36 -24.74 8.81
C ILE A 417 -1.65 -26.05 9.11
N ILE A 418 -0.95 -26.57 8.12
CA ILE A 418 -0.33 -27.89 8.16
C ILE A 418 1.16 -27.71 8.44
N ASP A 419 1.62 -28.24 9.56
CA ASP A 419 3.03 -28.23 9.88
C ASP A 419 3.73 -29.41 9.21
N LEU A 420 4.88 -29.15 8.61
CA LEU A 420 5.69 -30.12 7.88
C LEU A 420 6.99 -30.39 8.64
N GLY A 421 7.58 -31.56 8.45
CA GLY A 421 8.86 -31.94 9.07
C GLY A 421 9.71 -32.76 8.12
N TRP A 422 11.04 -32.55 8.15
CA TRP A 422 11.92 -33.14 7.14
C TRP A 422 13.20 -33.72 7.75
N SER A 423 13.46 -34.98 7.41
CA SER A 423 14.73 -35.64 7.71
C SER A 423 15.10 -36.64 6.61
N ILE A 424 16.38 -36.96 6.51
CA ILE A 424 16.87 -38.06 5.67
C ILE A 424 17.48 -39.11 6.59
N THR A 425 17.13 -40.37 6.37
CA THR A 425 17.83 -41.54 6.94
C THR A 425 18.71 -42.14 5.85
N ALA A 426 20.01 -42.24 6.11
CA ALA A 426 20.98 -42.83 5.21
C ALA A 426 21.46 -44.21 5.68
N THR A 427 21.77 -45.09 4.73
CA THR A 427 22.47 -46.37 4.93
C THR A 427 23.52 -46.56 3.85
N VAL A 428 24.54 -47.38 4.13
CA VAL A 428 25.57 -47.78 3.15
C VAL A 428 25.64 -49.30 3.06
N ASP A 429 25.88 -49.84 1.87
CA ASP A 429 25.88 -51.29 1.64
C ASP A 429 27.12 -51.99 2.26
N ALA A 430 28.09 -51.21 2.76
CA ALA A 430 29.24 -51.70 3.51
C ALA A 430 28.95 -52.14 4.95
N GLY A 431 27.85 -51.68 5.55
CA GLY A 431 27.50 -51.96 6.96
C GLY A 431 27.13 -50.70 7.75
N GLY A 432 27.21 -50.80 9.09
CA GLY A 432 26.75 -49.78 10.02
C GLY A 432 25.22 -49.71 10.17
N ASN A 433 24.74 -49.22 11.32
CA ASN A 433 23.31 -48.92 11.46
C ASN A 433 22.94 -47.59 10.79
N PRO A 434 21.67 -47.40 10.38
CA PRO A 434 21.21 -46.17 9.75
C PRO A 434 21.49 -44.91 10.59
N ALA A 435 21.77 -43.80 9.89
CA ALA A 435 21.98 -42.49 10.50
C ALA A 435 20.99 -41.47 9.94
N THR A 436 20.40 -40.63 10.79
CA THR A 436 19.32 -39.70 10.41
C THR A 436 19.71 -38.25 10.69
N ALA A 437 19.53 -37.36 9.70
CA ALA A 437 19.70 -35.92 9.86
C ALA A 437 18.36 -35.20 9.69
N ASN A 438 18.00 -34.32 10.64
CA ASN A 438 16.80 -33.48 10.62
C ASN A 438 17.18 -32.04 10.25
N PHE A 439 16.59 -31.53 9.16
CA PHE A 439 16.86 -30.20 8.59
C PHE A 439 15.63 -29.28 8.59
N GLY A 440 14.75 -29.50 9.56
CA GLY A 440 13.73 -28.54 9.96
C GLY A 440 12.33 -29.10 10.10
N THR A 441 11.47 -28.23 10.64
CA THR A 441 10.03 -28.37 10.63
C THR A 441 9.44 -26.96 10.50
N SER A 442 8.28 -26.84 9.85
CA SER A 442 7.49 -25.61 9.89
C SER A 442 6.56 -25.55 11.12
N GLY A 443 6.73 -26.43 12.11
CA GLY A 443 5.80 -26.64 13.23
C GLY A 443 6.06 -25.84 14.50
N ASP A 444 7.15 -25.08 14.59
CA ASP A 444 7.26 -24.04 15.61
C ASP A 444 6.43 -22.84 15.15
N VAL A 445 5.48 -22.41 15.98
CA VAL A 445 4.54 -21.31 15.69
C VAL A 445 5.22 -19.97 15.39
N ARG A 446 6.51 -19.83 15.73
CA ARG A 446 7.36 -18.66 15.42
C ARG A 446 8.01 -18.75 14.03
N VAL A 447 8.01 -19.93 13.40
CA VAL A 447 8.82 -20.29 12.21
C VAL A 447 7.96 -21.07 11.17
N ARG A 448 6.73 -20.59 10.95
CA ARG A 448 5.77 -21.19 10.01
C ARG A 448 5.97 -20.74 8.55
N GLU A 449 7.19 -20.33 8.15
CA GLU A 449 7.41 -19.75 6.80
C GLU A 449 7.04 -20.72 5.66
N LEU A 450 7.16 -22.01 5.92
CA LEU A 450 6.92 -23.11 4.97
C LEU A 450 5.66 -23.93 5.26
N ALA A 451 4.83 -23.54 6.24
CA ALA A 451 3.61 -24.28 6.57
C ALA A 451 2.50 -23.92 5.56
N PRO A 452 2.04 -24.83 4.68
CA PRO A 452 0.90 -24.55 3.84
C PRO A 452 -0.36 -24.38 4.68
N ARG A 453 -1.21 -23.41 4.30
CA ARG A 453 -2.61 -23.36 4.72
C ARG A 453 -3.46 -23.92 3.60
N CYS A 454 -4.32 -24.88 3.92
CA CYS A 454 -5.39 -25.35 3.04
C CYS A 454 -6.75 -24.93 3.61
N ASP A 455 -7.71 -24.59 2.75
CA ASP A 455 -9.07 -24.21 3.17
C ASP A 455 -10.12 -24.51 2.09
N ASP A 456 -11.40 -24.46 2.46
CA ASP A 456 -12.59 -24.52 1.59
C ASP A 456 -13.50 -23.27 1.71
N ILE A 457 -13.01 -22.22 2.38
CA ILE A 457 -13.83 -21.09 2.87
C ILE A 457 -14.25 -20.13 1.75
N LEU A 458 -13.43 -19.97 0.71
CA LEU A 458 -13.67 -18.98 -0.34
C LEU A 458 -14.85 -19.34 -1.25
N LYS A 459 -15.95 -18.58 -1.12
CA LYS A 459 -17.17 -18.74 -1.92
C LYS A 459 -16.88 -18.65 -3.43
N GLY A 460 -17.39 -19.62 -4.18
CA GLY A 460 -17.22 -19.69 -5.64
C GLY A 460 -15.84 -20.18 -6.10
N VAL A 461 -14.96 -20.56 -5.16
CA VAL A 461 -13.63 -21.12 -5.44
C VAL A 461 -13.61 -22.56 -4.93
N ALA A 462 -12.95 -23.46 -5.65
CA ALA A 462 -12.69 -24.81 -5.13
C ALA A 462 -11.75 -24.76 -3.90
N PRO A 463 -11.71 -25.81 -3.07
CA PRO A 463 -10.65 -25.97 -2.06
C PRO A 463 -9.25 -25.81 -2.68
N GLY A 464 -8.31 -25.34 -1.88
CA GLY A 464 -6.95 -25.06 -2.33
C GLY A 464 -6.01 -24.73 -1.17
N CYS A 465 -4.71 -24.70 -1.46
CA CYS A 465 -3.66 -24.40 -0.49
C CYS A 465 -2.80 -23.22 -0.96
N VAL A 466 -2.20 -22.49 0.00
CA VAL A 466 -1.23 -21.40 -0.21
C VAL A 466 -0.16 -21.39 0.88
N LEU A 467 0.92 -20.64 0.66
CA LEU A 467 1.95 -20.33 1.67
C LEU A 467 1.64 -18.95 2.31
N PRO A 468 1.00 -18.89 3.50
CA PRO A 468 0.47 -17.64 4.08
C PRO A 468 1.55 -16.69 4.62
N PHE A 469 2.80 -17.16 4.74
CA PHE A 469 3.94 -16.31 5.10
C PHE A 469 4.25 -15.27 4.02
N PHE A 470 4.11 -15.64 2.73
CA PHE A 470 4.22 -14.70 1.63
C PHE A 470 3.08 -13.67 1.68
N LYS A 471 3.46 -12.38 1.80
CA LYS A 471 2.54 -11.24 1.79
C LYS A 471 2.47 -10.68 0.36
N PRO A 472 1.36 -10.88 -0.37
CA PRO A 472 1.25 -10.38 -1.73
C PRO A 472 1.20 -8.86 -1.76
N THR A 473 1.55 -8.28 -2.91
CA THR A 473 1.45 -6.85 -3.17
C THR A 473 0.40 -6.60 -4.25
N TYR A 474 -0.60 -5.79 -3.97
CA TYR A 474 -1.50 -5.24 -4.97
C TYR A 474 -0.85 -4.02 -5.62
N THR A 475 -0.66 -4.04 -6.94
CA THR A 475 -0.04 -2.91 -7.65
C THR A 475 -1.12 -2.04 -8.28
N VAL A 476 -1.33 -0.84 -7.73
CA VAL A 476 -2.30 0.10 -8.30
C VAL A 476 -1.83 0.52 -9.68
N ASP A 477 -2.71 0.41 -10.67
CA ASP A 477 -2.42 0.80 -12.05
C ASP A 477 -2.47 2.33 -12.19
N THR A 478 -1.43 3.02 -11.71
CA THR A 478 -1.37 4.49 -11.66
C THR A 478 -1.26 5.15 -13.03
N ASN A 479 -1.04 4.39 -14.11
CA ASN A 479 -1.23 4.89 -15.47
C ASN A 479 -2.72 5.15 -15.76
N LEU A 480 -3.60 4.20 -15.41
CA LEU A 480 -5.05 4.35 -15.60
C LEU A 480 -5.71 5.15 -14.45
N TYR A 481 -5.22 4.97 -13.23
CA TYR A 481 -5.82 5.52 -12.00
C TYR A 481 -4.85 6.40 -11.18
N PRO A 482 -4.25 7.45 -11.77
CA PRO A 482 -3.26 8.30 -11.10
C PRO A 482 -3.79 9.07 -9.88
N ALA A 483 -5.07 9.41 -9.81
CA ALA A 483 -5.65 10.19 -8.71
C ALA A 483 -5.80 9.35 -7.44
N ALA A 484 -6.35 8.13 -7.57
CA ALA A 484 -6.44 7.17 -6.48
C ALA A 484 -5.05 6.74 -6.00
N GLY A 485 -4.13 6.44 -6.93
CA GLY A 485 -2.73 6.12 -6.58
C GLY A 485 -1.99 7.26 -5.87
N ALA A 486 -2.23 8.52 -6.25
CA ALA A 486 -1.69 9.68 -5.56
C ALA A 486 -2.20 9.79 -4.11
N TYR A 487 -3.49 9.51 -3.91
CA TYR A 487 -4.14 9.50 -2.62
C TYR A 487 -3.61 8.37 -1.72
N TYR A 488 -3.61 7.13 -2.20
CA TYR A 488 -3.11 5.98 -1.44
C TYR A 488 -1.62 6.14 -1.07
N TRP A 489 -0.78 6.61 -1.99
CA TRP A 489 0.63 6.93 -1.69
C TRP A 489 0.76 8.01 -0.61
N LEU A 490 -0.02 9.10 -0.69
CA LEU A 490 0.03 10.16 0.32
C LEU A 490 -0.38 9.65 1.70
N MET A 491 -1.40 8.78 1.78
CA MET A 491 -1.81 8.16 3.04
C MET A 491 -0.73 7.24 3.61
N GLN A 492 -0.12 6.38 2.79
CA GLN A 492 1.01 5.55 3.17
C GLN A 492 2.22 6.34 3.72
N GLU A 493 2.47 7.54 3.19
CA GLU A 493 3.59 8.39 3.65
C GLU A 493 3.25 9.28 4.85
N LYS A 494 1.98 9.58 5.10
CA LYS A 494 1.55 10.56 6.11
C LYS A 494 0.78 10.00 7.31
N MET A 495 0.08 8.89 7.17
CA MET A 495 -0.66 8.30 8.28
C MET A 495 0.30 7.66 9.31
N PRO A 496 0.02 7.74 10.63
CA PRO A 496 0.94 7.28 11.68
C PRO A 496 1.28 5.79 11.68
N ASP A 497 0.50 4.97 11.00
CA ASP A 497 0.62 3.51 10.90
C ASP A 497 1.20 3.04 9.55
N HIS A 498 1.31 3.93 8.56
CA HIS A 498 1.80 3.67 7.22
C HIS A 498 1.13 2.48 6.50
N ALA A 499 -0.14 2.20 6.84
CA ALA A 499 -0.86 0.98 6.45
C ALA A 499 -0.71 0.61 4.96
N GLY A 500 -0.34 -0.64 4.70
CA GLY A 500 -0.13 -1.18 3.35
C GLY A 500 1.17 -0.79 2.65
N SER A 501 2.05 0.02 3.27
CA SER A 501 3.30 0.45 2.66
C SER A 501 4.44 -0.57 2.76
N VAL A 502 4.98 -0.97 1.61
CA VAL A 502 6.21 -1.79 1.50
C VAL A 502 7.42 -1.07 2.11
N LYS A 503 7.49 0.27 2.00
CA LYS A 503 8.59 1.10 2.50
C LYS A 503 8.73 1.03 4.03
N TRP A 504 7.60 0.91 4.72
CA TRP A 504 7.50 0.93 6.18
C TRP A 504 7.24 -0.48 6.77
N ASP A 505 7.24 -1.53 5.94
CA ASP A 505 6.92 -2.92 6.31
C ASP A 505 5.58 -3.05 7.05
N SER A 506 4.61 -2.22 6.66
CA SER A 506 3.27 -2.14 7.27
C SER A 506 2.22 -2.72 6.33
N LEU A 507 1.45 -3.69 6.82
CA LEU A 507 0.49 -4.47 6.04
C LEU A 507 -0.91 -3.85 6.10
N LEU A 508 -1.74 -4.19 5.12
CA LEU A 508 -3.20 -4.22 5.24
C LEU A 508 -3.65 -5.65 5.49
N HIS A 509 -4.59 -5.86 6.39
CA HIS A 509 -5.17 -7.16 6.67
C HIS A 509 -6.56 -7.26 6.05
N TYR A 510 -6.77 -8.26 5.20
CA TYR A 510 -8.03 -8.43 4.48
C TYR A 510 -9.20 -8.71 5.43
N LEU A 511 -10.31 -7.99 5.24
CA LEU A 511 -11.61 -8.29 5.85
C LEU A 511 -12.24 -9.47 5.09
N GLY A 512 -12.06 -10.67 5.62
CA GLY A 512 -12.36 -11.91 4.92
C GLY A 512 -13.71 -12.54 5.24
N PRO A 513 -14.11 -13.56 4.45
CA PRO A 513 -15.40 -14.24 4.63
C PRO A 513 -15.51 -15.05 5.93
N ASP A 514 -14.39 -15.35 6.59
CA ASP A 514 -14.27 -16.01 7.88
C ASP A 514 -13.96 -15.04 9.04
N THR A 515 -14.30 -13.76 8.87
CA THR A 515 -14.16 -12.74 9.93
C THR A 515 -15.00 -13.07 11.17
N THR A 516 -14.43 -12.81 12.33
CA THR A 516 -15.11 -12.90 13.64
C THR A 516 -15.76 -11.58 14.05
N ALA A 517 -15.51 -10.48 13.32
CA ALA A 517 -16.17 -9.21 13.55
C ALA A 517 -17.65 -9.31 13.16
N THR A 518 -18.54 -8.89 14.06
CA THR A 518 -19.99 -8.96 13.84
C THR A 518 -20.65 -7.60 14.01
N ARG A 519 -21.72 -7.39 13.25
CA ARG A 519 -22.71 -6.34 13.50
C ARG A 519 -23.49 -6.59 14.80
N PRO A 520 -24.19 -5.57 15.34
CA PRO A 520 -25.12 -5.74 16.45
C PRO A 520 -26.26 -6.75 16.20
N ASP A 521 -26.58 -7.06 14.94
CA ASP A 521 -27.54 -8.11 14.56
C ASP A 521 -26.95 -9.53 14.48
N GLY A 522 -25.70 -9.70 14.89
CA GLY A 522 -24.97 -10.98 14.93
C GLY A 522 -24.44 -11.46 13.59
N LYS A 523 -24.71 -10.76 12.47
CA LYS A 523 -24.15 -11.12 11.16
C LYS A 523 -22.69 -10.67 11.04
N PRO A 524 -21.87 -11.32 10.18
CA PRO A 524 -20.51 -10.87 9.89
C PRO A 524 -20.47 -9.42 9.42
N TRP A 525 -19.43 -8.70 9.83
CA TRP A 525 -19.09 -7.36 9.37
C TRP A 525 -18.61 -7.40 7.91
N THR A 526 -18.94 -6.37 7.13
CA THR A 526 -18.63 -6.29 5.70
C THR A 526 -17.93 -4.99 5.34
N SER A 527 -17.37 -4.91 4.13
CA SER A 527 -16.84 -3.64 3.59
C SER A 527 -17.89 -2.54 3.57
N ASP A 528 -19.15 -2.87 3.32
CA ASP A 528 -20.22 -1.86 3.25
C ASP A 528 -20.49 -1.27 4.64
N ASP A 529 -20.40 -2.08 5.70
CA ASP A 529 -20.54 -1.62 7.08
C ASP A 529 -19.37 -0.69 7.50
N SER A 530 -18.13 -0.98 7.08
CA SER A 530 -16.99 -0.07 7.25
C SER A 530 -17.19 1.23 6.47
N ARG A 531 -17.60 1.10 5.21
CA ARG A 531 -17.77 2.23 4.28
C ARG A 531 -18.85 3.19 4.73
N ASP A 532 -19.96 2.70 5.27
CA ASP A 532 -21.03 3.55 5.83
C ASP A 532 -20.58 4.39 7.05
N LYS A 533 -19.42 4.11 7.66
CA LYS A 533 -18.82 4.97 8.71
C LYS A 533 -17.95 6.08 8.13
N VAL A 534 -17.12 5.76 7.14
CA VAL A 534 -16.15 6.71 6.57
C VAL A 534 -16.78 7.55 5.46
N CYS A 535 -17.44 6.89 4.53
CA CYS A 535 -18.07 7.42 3.33
C CYS A 535 -19.59 7.16 3.30
N PRO A 536 -20.37 7.64 4.30
CA PRO A 536 -21.82 7.49 4.31
C PRO A 536 -22.47 8.17 3.10
N SER A 537 -23.68 7.73 2.74
CA SER A 537 -24.50 8.34 1.67
C SER A 537 -24.84 9.83 1.90
N SER A 538 -24.69 10.34 3.12
CA SER A 538 -24.83 11.76 3.48
C SER A 538 -23.56 12.59 3.22
N TRP A 539 -22.43 11.97 2.89
CA TRP A 539 -21.20 12.70 2.55
C TRP A 539 -21.38 13.51 1.27
N ALA A 540 -20.95 14.77 1.31
CA ALA A 540 -21.00 15.68 0.17
C ALA A 540 -19.59 15.95 -0.36
N ALA A 541 -19.36 15.63 -1.64
CA ALA A 541 -18.11 15.93 -2.32
C ALA A 541 -17.71 17.41 -2.19
N HIS A 542 -16.40 17.67 -2.22
CA HIS A 542 -15.90 19.03 -2.38
C HIS A 542 -16.22 19.55 -3.79
N ARG A 543 -16.33 20.87 -3.95
CA ARG A 543 -16.43 21.47 -5.29
C ARG A 543 -15.11 21.29 -6.02
N ALA A 544 -15.18 20.84 -7.27
CA ALA A 544 -14.02 20.63 -8.13
C ALA A 544 -14.29 21.22 -9.51
N ASP A 545 -13.23 21.44 -10.29
CA ASP A 545 -13.32 21.87 -11.67
C ASP A 545 -14.06 20.81 -12.51
N ALA A 546 -14.88 21.24 -13.47
CA ALA A 546 -15.67 20.33 -14.29
C ALA A 546 -14.82 19.30 -15.07
N SER A 547 -13.55 19.60 -15.31
CA SER A 547 -12.60 18.65 -15.93
C SER A 547 -12.19 17.47 -15.03
N VAL A 548 -12.50 17.50 -13.73
CA VAL A 548 -12.30 16.37 -12.82
C VAL A 548 -13.42 15.33 -12.97
N GLY A 549 -14.63 15.73 -13.35
CA GLY A 549 -15.79 14.84 -13.51
C GLY A 549 -16.59 14.61 -12.23
N THR A 550 -17.35 13.52 -12.19
CA THR A 550 -18.15 13.12 -11.01
C THR A 550 -17.24 12.60 -9.90
N MET A 551 -17.50 13.02 -8.67
CA MET A 551 -16.66 12.71 -7.51
C MET A 551 -17.35 11.70 -6.59
N ASP A 552 -16.64 10.64 -6.25
CA ASP A 552 -16.99 9.69 -5.19
C ASP A 552 -16.16 9.97 -3.92
N CYS A 553 -16.60 9.39 -2.80
CA CYS A 553 -15.83 9.30 -1.57
C CYS A 553 -14.90 8.08 -1.62
N ASP A 554 -13.60 8.31 -1.72
CA ASP A 554 -12.54 7.31 -1.55
C ASP A 554 -12.06 7.31 -0.09
N GLU A 555 -11.59 6.16 0.41
CA GLU A 555 -11.22 5.96 1.82
C GLU A 555 -9.93 5.16 1.97
N TYR A 556 -9.14 5.50 2.98
CA TYR A 556 -7.89 4.80 3.30
C TYR A 556 -7.74 4.57 4.81
N ALA A 557 -7.38 3.37 5.28
CA ALA A 557 -7.31 2.15 4.47
C ALA A 557 -8.69 1.73 3.95
N MET A 558 -8.69 0.99 2.84
CA MET A 558 -9.90 0.62 2.10
C MET A 558 -10.86 -0.19 2.98
N ALA A 559 -12.17 0.00 2.81
CA ALA A 559 -13.23 -0.60 3.62
C ALA A 559 -13.16 -2.14 3.78
N SER A 560 -12.55 -2.83 2.81
CA SER A 560 -12.30 -4.28 2.84
C SER A 560 -11.06 -4.69 3.67
N THR A 561 -10.66 -3.89 4.66
CA THR A 561 -9.48 -4.14 5.50
C THR A 561 -9.74 -3.83 6.98
N HIS A 562 -8.98 -4.45 7.88
CA HIS A 562 -9.06 -4.22 9.33
C HIS A 562 -8.48 -2.85 9.74
N GLU A 563 -7.65 -2.25 8.88
CA GLU A 563 -7.10 -0.90 9.02
C GLU A 563 -8.07 0.19 8.54
N SER A 564 -9.23 -0.17 8.00
CA SER A 564 -10.25 0.82 7.63
C SER A 564 -10.70 1.59 8.87
N GLY A 565 -10.88 2.90 8.72
CA GLY A 565 -11.46 3.73 9.79
C GLY A 565 -12.85 3.28 10.23
N GLY A 566 -13.59 2.56 9.38
CA GLY A 566 -14.90 2.01 9.74
C GLY A 566 -14.85 0.67 10.49
N PHE A 567 -13.72 -0.03 10.54
CA PHE A 567 -13.65 -1.38 11.09
C PHE A 567 -13.72 -1.38 12.64
N PRO A 568 -14.62 -2.15 13.28
CA PRO A 568 -14.81 -2.14 14.72
C PRO A 568 -13.64 -2.80 15.47
N GLY A 569 -13.07 -2.09 16.44
CA GLY A 569 -11.90 -2.54 17.19
C GLY A 569 -10.57 -2.46 16.42
N GLY A 570 -10.59 -1.97 15.17
CA GLY A 570 -9.38 -1.77 14.37
C GLY A 570 -8.48 -0.66 14.92
N VAL A 571 -7.19 -0.73 14.59
CA VAL A 571 -6.17 0.26 15.01
C VAL A 571 -6.49 1.70 14.59
N ASN A 572 -7.35 1.85 13.58
CA ASN A 572 -7.72 3.11 12.96
C ASN A 572 -9.18 3.53 13.19
N GLN A 573 -9.94 2.82 14.03
CA GLN A 573 -11.37 3.01 14.19
C GLN A 573 -11.74 4.48 14.50
N VAL A 574 -12.69 5.02 13.74
CA VAL A 574 -13.32 6.33 13.94
C VAL A 574 -14.84 6.20 14.14
N SER A 575 -15.46 7.19 14.77
CA SER A 575 -16.92 7.26 14.93
C SER A 575 -17.62 7.88 13.71
N SER A 576 -16.90 8.72 12.96
CA SER A 576 -17.29 9.29 11.67
C SER A 576 -16.03 9.48 10.82
N GLY A 577 -16.15 9.32 9.50
CA GLY A 577 -15.10 9.69 8.56
C GLY A 577 -14.69 11.17 8.60
N ASP A 578 -15.42 12.05 9.31
CA ASP A 578 -14.99 13.44 9.59
C ASP A 578 -13.71 13.52 10.42
N GLN A 579 -13.35 12.43 11.12
CA GLN A 579 -12.10 12.30 11.88
C GLN A 579 -10.91 11.85 11.01
N CYS A 580 -11.14 11.52 9.73
CA CYS A 580 -10.09 11.19 8.77
C CYS A 580 -9.43 12.45 8.19
N ALA A 581 -8.24 12.32 7.61
CA ALA A 581 -7.61 13.37 6.81
C ALA A 581 -8.48 13.66 5.56
N GLN A 582 -9.04 14.86 5.48
CA GLN A 582 -9.97 15.26 4.42
C GLN A 582 -9.22 15.84 3.21
N LEU A 583 -9.43 15.26 2.04
CA LEU A 583 -8.77 15.65 0.79
C LEU A 583 -9.74 15.73 -0.39
N PHE A 584 -9.33 16.39 -1.48
CA PHE A 584 -10.04 16.33 -2.76
C PHE A 584 -9.11 16.54 -3.95
N THR A 585 -9.49 16.01 -5.11
CA THR A 585 -8.82 16.29 -6.39
C THR A 585 -9.37 17.57 -7.03
N ASP A 586 -8.48 18.43 -7.54
CA ASP A 586 -8.86 19.55 -8.39
C ASP A 586 -7.86 19.79 -9.54
N LYS A 587 -8.31 20.54 -10.55
CA LYS A 587 -7.56 20.90 -11.75
C LYS A 587 -6.49 21.95 -11.46
N LEU A 588 -5.26 21.73 -11.96
CA LEU A 588 -4.22 22.76 -11.87
C LEU A 588 -4.48 23.91 -12.86
N GLY A 589 -4.30 25.14 -12.39
CA GLY A 589 -4.33 26.37 -13.20
C GLY A 589 -2.96 26.80 -13.73
N ASP A 590 -1.92 25.98 -13.58
CA ASP A 590 -0.55 26.26 -14.06
C ASP A 590 -0.36 26.07 -15.58
N GLY A 591 -1.46 26.06 -16.35
CA GLY A 591 -1.50 25.84 -17.79
C GLY A 591 -1.32 24.39 -18.23
N SER A 592 -1.05 23.47 -17.31
CA SER A 592 -0.81 22.05 -17.64
C SER A 592 -2.10 21.23 -17.76
N ALA A 593 -2.00 20.05 -18.36
CA ALA A 593 -3.06 19.04 -18.36
C ALA A 593 -3.26 18.34 -16.99
N ASN A 594 -2.45 18.67 -15.98
CA ASN A 594 -2.41 17.95 -14.69
C ASN A 594 -3.50 18.38 -13.70
N PHE A 595 -3.63 17.57 -12.66
CA PHE A 595 -4.48 17.72 -11.49
C PHE A 595 -3.61 17.68 -10.22
N GLY A 596 -4.21 17.95 -9.06
CA GLY A 596 -3.54 17.77 -7.77
C GLY A 596 -4.50 17.39 -6.66
N LEU A 597 -3.93 16.78 -5.61
CA LEU A 597 -4.61 16.40 -4.38
C LEU A 597 -4.42 17.52 -3.33
N LEU A 598 -5.52 18.08 -2.85
CA LEU A 598 -5.59 19.27 -1.98
C LEU A 598 -6.34 18.95 -0.69
N ALA A 599 -6.23 19.82 0.31
CA ALA A 599 -6.97 19.67 1.56
C ALA A 599 -8.42 20.14 1.42
N ASP A 600 -9.38 19.31 1.82
CA ASP A 600 -10.75 19.74 2.03
C ASP A 600 -10.86 20.36 3.43
N THR A 601 -10.94 21.69 3.47
CA THR A 601 -10.86 22.45 4.71
C THR A 601 -12.22 22.80 5.30
N ARG A 602 -13.30 22.17 4.82
CA ARG A 602 -14.68 22.38 5.32
C ARG A 602 -14.87 21.80 6.72
N THR A 603 -14.19 20.70 7.04
CA THR A 603 -14.18 20.08 8.38
C THR A 603 -12.93 20.48 9.16
N ALA A 604 -11.74 20.25 8.59
CA ALA A 604 -10.46 20.60 9.21
C ALA A 604 -9.95 21.93 8.62
N THR A 605 -10.24 23.05 9.28
CA THR A 605 -9.95 24.40 8.72
C THR A 605 -8.48 24.65 8.41
N ASN A 606 -7.54 23.97 9.07
CA ASN A 606 -6.10 24.04 8.79
C ASN A 606 -5.58 22.93 7.84
N GLY A 607 -6.49 22.16 7.23
CA GLY A 607 -6.21 20.90 6.53
C GLY A 607 -5.81 19.76 7.46
N PRO A 608 -5.42 18.61 6.91
CA PRO A 608 -4.96 17.46 7.69
C PRO A 608 -3.81 17.80 8.64
N ALA A 609 -3.93 17.32 9.88
CA ALA A 609 -2.91 17.44 10.92
C ALA A 609 -1.82 16.36 10.80
N TRP A 610 -2.04 15.33 9.97
CA TRP A 610 -1.25 14.10 9.86
C TRP A 610 -1.14 13.34 11.20
N LYS A 611 -2.25 13.37 11.95
CA LYS A 611 -2.49 12.62 13.19
C LYS A 611 -3.77 11.78 13.11
N GLU A 612 -4.55 12.00 12.07
CA GLU A 612 -5.73 11.23 11.70
C GLU A 612 -5.34 9.78 11.41
N ARG A 613 -6.23 8.86 11.79
CA ARG A 613 -6.03 7.42 11.65
C ARG A 613 -6.51 6.85 10.31
N CYS A 614 -7.14 7.66 9.50
CA CYS A 614 -7.69 7.29 8.21
C CYS A 614 -7.60 8.50 7.27
N GLY A 615 -7.68 8.25 5.97
CA GLY A 615 -7.94 9.26 4.95
C GLY A 615 -9.38 9.18 4.47
N ARG A 616 -9.88 10.31 3.96
CA ARG A 616 -11.10 10.38 3.16
C ARG A 616 -10.94 11.42 2.06
N ALA A 617 -11.12 11.02 0.80
CA ALA A 617 -10.86 11.89 -0.34
C ALA A 617 -12.03 11.97 -1.33
N GLY A 618 -12.27 13.16 -1.88
CA GLY A 618 -13.01 13.30 -3.13
C GLY A 618 -12.12 12.90 -4.31
N ILE A 619 -12.44 11.78 -4.98
CA ILE A 619 -11.74 11.25 -6.15
C ILE A 619 -12.75 10.99 -7.27
N GLU A 620 -12.34 11.15 -8.53
CA GLU A 620 -13.23 10.91 -9.69
C GLU A 620 -13.78 9.46 -9.68
N SER A 621 -15.06 9.29 -10.01
CA SER A 621 -15.80 8.04 -9.81
C SER A 621 -15.17 6.82 -10.50
N THR A 622 -14.62 6.97 -11.72
CA THR A 622 -13.93 5.89 -12.43
C THR A 622 -12.64 5.52 -11.73
N GLN A 623 -11.81 6.50 -11.33
CA GLN A 623 -10.58 6.31 -10.59
C GLN A 623 -10.83 5.56 -9.28
N ASN A 624 -11.73 6.07 -8.44
CA ASN A 624 -12.14 5.46 -7.18
C ASN A 624 -12.64 4.01 -7.38
N ARG A 625 -13.63 3.81 -8.27
CA ARG A 625 -14.26 2.49 -8.45
C ARG A 625 -13.41 1.46 -9.18
N LYS A 626 -12.29 1.85 -9.80
CA LYS A 626 -11.47 0.95 -10.64
C LYS A 626 -10.04 0.77 -10.14
N ALA A 627 -9.46 1.70 -9.37
CA ALA A 627 -8.10 1.59 -8.86
C ALA A 627 -7.85 0.28 -8.09
N PHE A 628 -8.84 -0.15 -7.29
CA PHE A 628 -8.76 -1.34 -6.45
C PHE A 628 -9.62 -2.53 -6.94
N ASN A 629 -10.35 -2.38 -8.05
CA ASN A 629 -11.37 -3.36 -8.46
C ASN A 629 -10.81 -4.69 -9.00
N LYS A 630 -9.51 -4.74 -9.32
CA LYS A 630 -8.83 -5.99 -9.71
C LYS A 630 -8.29 -6.74 -8.50
N LEU A 631 -8.42 -6.23 -7.26
CA LEU A 631 -8.13 -7.06 -6.09
C LEU A 631 -9.17 -8.19 -6.06
N ASN A 632 -8.71 -9.39 -6.37
CA ASN A 632 -9.50 -10.60 -6.23
C ASN A 632 -8.85 -11.48 -5.14
N PRO A 633 -9.41 -11.49 -3.92
CA PRO A 633 -8.96 -12.34 -2.82
C PRO A 633 -8.75 -13.81 -3.21
N ALA A 634 -9.53 -14.33 -4.16
CA ALA A 634 -9.38 -15.71 -4.65
C ALA A 634 -8.03 -15.98 -5.35
N ILE A 635 -7.43 -15.00 -6.04
CA ILE A 635 -6.18 -15.20 -6.80
C ILE A 635 -5.01 -15.52 -5.88
N TRP A 636 -4.96 -14.89 -4.70
CA TRP A 636 -3.94 -15.18 -3.67
C TRP A 636 -4.48 -16.03 -2.52
N ARG A 637 -5.72 -16.48 -2.63
CA ARG A 637 -6.48 -17.17 -1.58
C ARG A 637 -6.41 -16.44 -0.22
N LEU A 638 -6.71 -15.13 -0.20
CA LEU A 638 -6.73 -14.34 1.04
C LEU A 638 -7.93 -14.73 1.91
N LEU A 639 -7.69 -15.04 3.17
CA LEU A 639 -8.72 -15.18 4.22
C LEU A 639 -8.71 -13.97 5.16
N ASP A 640 -9.64 -13.93 6.12
CA ASP A 640 -9.65 -12.89 7.13
C ASP A 640 -8.32 -12.85 7.90
N ASN A 641 -7.84 -11.63 8.16
CA ASN A 641 -6.51 -11.36 8.73
C ASN A 641 -5.30 -11.79 7.85
N ASP A 642 -5.47 -12.17 6.58
CA ASP A 642 -4.31 -12.29 5.68
C ASP A 642 -3.77 -10.90 5.30
N GLY A 643 -2.51 -10.66 5.65
CA GLY A 643 -1.77 -9.44 5.32
C GLY A 643 -1.33 -9.33 3.86
N PHE A 644 -1.45 -8.14 3.26
CA PHE A 644 -0.97 -7.77 1.93
C PHE A 644 -0.46 -6.31 1.90
N PHE A 645 0.33 -5.96 0.89
CA PHE A 645 0.83 -4.61 0.64
C PHE A 645 0.10 -3.95 -0.55
N VAL A 646 0.20 -2.62 -0.65
CA VAL A 646 -0.25 -1.84 -1.82
C VAL A 646 0.91 -1.03 -2.38
N SER A 647 1.26 -1.27 -3.64
CA SER A 647 2.24 -0.51 -4.40
C SER A 647 1.55 0.57 -5.23
N ASN A 648 2.14 1.77 -5.22
CA ASN A 648 1.67 2.96 -5.92
C ASN A 648 2.77 3.45 -6.88
N PRO A 649 3.09 2.66 -7.93
CA PRO A 649 4.23 2.93 -8.78
C PRO A 649 4.08 4.28 -9.48
N GLY A 650 5.20 4.95 -9.77
CA GLY A 650 5.19 6.31 -10.30
C GLY A 650 5.12 7.40 -9.22
N PHE A 651 4.69 7.09 -8.00
CA PHE A 651 4.83 7.95 -6.81
C PHE A 651 5.95 7.49 -5.85
N GLU A 652 6.21 6.19 -5.76
CA GLU A 652 7.24 5.56 -4.90
C GLU A 652 8.68 6.09 -5.08
N HIS A 653 8.97 6.83 -6.14
CA HIS A 653 10.25 7.50 -6.35
C HIS A 653 10.42 8.77 -5.49
N CYS A 654 9.34 9.29 -4.90
CA CYS A 654 9.35 10.47 -4.04
C CYS A 654 9.82 10.08 -2.63
N ALA A 655 10.91 10.69 -2.17
CA ALA A 655 11.55 10.30 -0.90
C ALA A 655 10.66 10.51 0.33
N TYR A 656 9.91 11.62 0.38
CA TYR A 656 9.02 12.00 1.48
C TYR A 656 7.87 12.88 0.96
N ALA A 657 6.69 12.77 1.59
CA ALA A 657 5.52 13.60 1.28
C ALA A 657 5.55 15.02 1.93
N ASP A 658 6.72 15.51 2.34
CA ASP A 658 6.91 16.89 2.85
C ASP A 658 7.11 17.93 1.72
N THR A 659 7.29 17.45 0.49
CA THR A 659 7.30 18.26 -0.72
C THR A 659 6.28 17.72 -1.70
N THR A 660 5.75 18.56 -2.59
CA THR A 660 4.79 18.13 -3.61
C THR A 660 5.42 17.05 -4.51
N CYS A 661 4.97 15.81 -4.35
CA CYS A 661 5.35 14.72 -5.24
C CYS A 661 4.66 14.91 -6.60
N ALA A 662 5.36 14.62 -7.70
CA ALA A 662 4.81 14.66 -9.05
C ALA A 662 4.95 13.28 -9.69
N TRP A 663 3.85 12.71 -10.17
CA TRP A 663 3.83 11.40 -10.81
C TRP A 663 4.85 11.27 -11.95
N ARG A 664 5.51 10.11 -12.02
CA ARG A 664 6.33 9.70 -13.18
C ARG A 664 5.69 8.50 -13.86
N LYS A 665 5.73 8.48 -15.19
CA LYS A 665 5.22 7.35 -16.00
C LYS A 665 5.93 6.04 -15.65
N VAL A 666 5.16 4.97 -15.65
CA VAL A 666 5.58 3.60 -15.36
C VAL A 666 5.28 2.74 -16.58
N GLY A 667 6.28 2.05 -17.12
CA GLY A 667 6.20 1.42 -18.46
C GLY A 667 6.62 2.39 -19.54
#